data_AF-A0A8D5ZGI9-F1
#
_entry.id   AF-A0A8D5ZGI9-F1
#
_cell.length_a   1.000
_cell.length_b   1.000
_cell.length_c   1.000
_cell.angle_alpha   90.00
_cell.angle_beta   90.00
_cell.angle_gamma   90.00
#
_symmetry.space_group_name_H-M   'P 1'
#
loop_
_entity.id
_entity.type
_entity.pdbx_description
1 polymer ?
#
loop_
_entity_poly.entity_id
_entity_poly.type
_entity_poly.pdbx_seq_one_letter_code
_entity_poly.pdbx_strand_id
1 'polypeptide(L)'
;MFILFTKDGEYYLYLDGTLRKTQERPRLKGNVIGYVIRYENGRVKLTSTPVYDSSKLDGLVEAVLVGSIKELKGYIFQTNDSIILHFGEVKGNAVENVQYLLVHGMPVQKGDIKTLINYMDTSYDLVKYMLKEHNTPEVVRSAVIALSRLNKCEEAIQLYNSLDSKFPEESLAVAECYEKVGEELQALKIYSFFSENKYRELERKLREKVNTLIDEFDRTGNVKTLFEALKVLPTYDAPSLKLGWYFMSKKNYREAVKYFEEAVKLRRDFSNLLALANAYVKNQQYEQALKIIEEAEKLRRNSSTAYLKGLAFEALNSPSGAMKEFLFACKEGLVEACSKIKPYMLYTPRDEFDPNSWIGYVLYGYKVEKVIGTGGMGYVLLVEKGMRKFAMKVVKKEFRYDELLYEVAKMQEISKGSTNLVRIFASFVDENFTDYYSSPPAIVMEYMEGGDLREVLVNSEYSTLRHSSKWSQLVAVIFSKLADAVVHVNKNGYVHCDIKPSNVLFTSRLPKYGDEALDALVSGKVEPKLSDLGSAVKLGLPVIHYTPYYAHPLQRFGGKAEYNFDVYSFTVSLYVALTNNFPFPEWLEREVEEAVTNPSKRESVMRDFYNVEPRMDYVPEEFRDLIERGLRGEISMEVISRELKYLIRYSYGIDITSNPSTSTIEI
;
A
#
# COMPACT_ATOMS: atom_id res chain seq x y z
N MET A 1 -69.48 -40.52 51.74
CA MET A 1 -69.93 -40.26 50.35
C MET A 1 -70.15 -41.59 49.62
N PHE A 2 -71.18 -41.71 48.77
CA PHE A 2 -71.47 -42.97 48.05
C PHE A 2 -71.41 -42.76 46.53
N ILE A 3 -70.55 -43.51 45.84
CA ILE A 3 -70.31 -43.35 44.40
C ILE A 3 -70.35 -44.71 43.70
N LEU A 4 -71.04 -44.79 42.56
CA LEU A 4 -70.97 -45.91 41.62
C LEU A 4 -70.22 -45.45 40.37
N PHE A 5 -69.10 -46.08 40.02
CA PHE A 5 -68.29 -45.70 38.85
C PHE A 5 -67.66 -46.90 38.14
N THR A 6 -67.19 -46.69 36.91
CA THR A 6 -66.42 -47.68 36.15
C THR A 6 -64.96 -47.27 36.00
N LYS A 7 -64.06 -48.26 36.03
CA LYS A 7 -62.63 -48.12 35.73
C LYS A 7 -62.12 -49.42 35.11
N ASP A 8 -61.37 -49.33 34.02
CA ASP A 8 -60.77 -50.48 33.31
C ASP A 8 -61.78 -51.58 32.94
N GLY A 9 -63.02 -51.20 32.62
CA GLY A 9 -64.10 -52.13 32.25
C GLY A 9 -64.85 -52.77 33.42
N GLU A 10 -64.40 -52.54 34.66
CA GLU A 10 -65.01 -53.05 35.88
C GLU A 10 -65.87 -51.96 36.55
N TYR A 11 -66.89 -52.36 37.32
CA TYR A 11 -67.79 -51.46 38.05
C TYR A 11 -67.53 -51.54 39.56
N TYR A 12 -67.43 -50.38 40.18
CA TYR A 12 -67.08 -50.22 41.58
C TYR A 12 -68.13 -49.40 42.33
N LEU A 13 -68.47 -49.89 43.52
CA LEU A 13 -69.28 -49.21 44.50
C LEU A 13 -68.36 -48.73 45.63
N TYR A 14 -68.20 -47.41 45.74
CA TYR A 14 -67.49 -46.79 46.85
C TYR A 14 -68.50 -46.37 47.91
N LEU A 15 -68.48 -47.05 49.05
CA LEU A 15 -69.37 -46.78 50.18
C LEU A 15 -68.55 -46.32 51.39
N ASP A 16 -68.48 -45.01 51.57
CA ASP A 16 -67.97 -44.37 52.79
C ASP A 16 -66.63 -44.97 53.29
N GLY A 17 -65.63 -44.95 52.41
CA GLY A 17 -64.28 -45.48 52.69
C GLY A 17 -64.06 -46.94 52.30
N THR A 18 -65.11 -47.69 51.93
CA THR A 18 -65.00 -49.08 51.49
C THR A 18 -65.27 -49.22 50.00
N LEU A 19 -64.34 -49.83 49.25
CA LEU A 19 -64.50 -50.14 47.83
C LEU A 19 -64.98 -51.58 47.62
N ARG A 20 -66.02 -51.78 46.80
CA ARG A 20 -66.52 -53.12 46.41
C ARG A 20 -66.73 -53.20 44.90
N LYS A 21 -66.42 -54.34 44.29
CA LYS A 21 -66.86 -54.63 42.92
C LYS A 21 -68.36 -54.88 42.89
N THR A 22 -69.03 -54.43 41.83
CA THR A 22 -70.46 -54.63 41.63
C THR A 22 -70.75 -55.05 40.19
N GLN A 23 -71.89 -55.71 39.98
CA GLN A 23 -72.42 -56.00 38.64
C GLN A 23 -73.40 -54.91 38.15
N GLU A 24 -73.71 -53.91 38.98
CA GLU A 24 -74.59 -52.81 38.60
C GLU A 24 -73.93 -51.93 37.51
N ARG A 25 -74.60 -51.83 36.36
CA ARG A 25 -74.12 -51.07 35.20
C ARG A 25 -74.98 -49.82 35.00
N PRO A 26 -74.55 -48.64 35.48
CA PRO A 26 -75.28 -47.40 35.23
C PRO A 26 -75.23 -47.05 33.73
N ARG A 27 -76.29 -46.41 33.22
CA ARG A 27 -76.28 -45.83 31.87
C ARG A 27 -75.43 -44.57 31.88
N LEU A 28 -74.22 -44.67 31.37
CA LEU A 28 -73.29 -43.56 31.24
C LEU A 28 -73.60 -42.74 29.97
N LYS A 29 -73.43 -41.42 30.04
CA LYS A 29 -73.57 -40.50 28.90
C LYS A 29 -72.35 -39.61 28.78
N GLY A 30 -71.83 -39.42 27.57
CA GLY A 30 -70.65 -38.60 27.32
C GLY A 30 -69.43 -39.10 28.10
N ASN A 31 -68.74 -38.19 28.80
CA ASN A 31 -67.51 -38.48 29.54
C ASN A 31 -67.73 -38.92 30.99
N VAL A 32 -68.98 -39.12 31.41
CA VAL A 32 -69.35 -39.56 32.76
C VAL A 32 -68.92 -41.01 32.97
N ILE A 33 -68.19 -41.30 34.06
CA ILE A 33 -67.79 -42.66 34.46
C ILE A 33 -68.66 -43.24 35.57
N GLY A 34 -69.53 -42.42 36.18
CA GLY A 34 -70.36 -42.85 37.29
C GLY A 34 -71.35 -41.79 37.77
N TYR A 35 -72.08 -42.09 38.84
CA TYR A 35 -72.96 -41.15 39.51
C TYR A 35 -72.79 -41.26 41.02
N VAL A 36 -73.04 -40.15 41.72
CA VAL A 36 -73.29 -40.21 43.15
C VAL A 36 -74.57 -41.00 43.37
N ILE A 37 -74.62 -41.80 44.43
CA ILE A 37 -75.76 -42.67 44.72
C ILE A 37 -76.30 -42.41 46.13
N ARG A 38 -77.56 -42.77 46.35
CA ARG A 38 -78.13 -42.98 47.68
C ARG A 38 -78.26 -44.47 47.93
N TYR A 39 -77.77 -44.91 49.08
CA TYR A 39 -77.84 -46.30 49.52
C TYR A 39 -78.92 -46.42 50.60
N GLU A 40 -80.11 -46.90 50.22
CA GLU A 40 -81.26 -47.05 51.12
C GLU A 40 -81.78 -48.49 51.02
N ASN A 41 -81.96 -49.18 52.16
CA ASN A 41 -82.55 -50.52 52.24
C ASN A 41 -81.88 -51.57 51.31
N GLY A 42 -80.56 -51.52 51.18
CA GLY A 42 -79.79 -52.45 50.34
C GLY A 42 -79.95 -52.26 48.83
N ARG A 43 -80.56 -51.15 48.38
CA ARG A 43 -80.69 -50.79 46.96
C ARG A 43 -79.96 -49.49 46.64
N VAL A 44 -79.27 -49.47 45.51
CA VAL A 44 -78.57 -48.31 44.97
C VAL A 44 -79.55 -47.45 44.15
N LYS A 45 -79.72 -46.17 44.52
CA LYS A 45 -80.45 -45.17 43.72
C LYS A 45 -79.46 -44.15 43.16
N LEU A 46 -79.38 -44.02 41.84
CA LEU A 46 -78.55 -43.00 41.18
C LEU A 46 -79.12 -41.60 41.45
N THR A 47 -78.26 -40.65 41.80
CA THR A 47 -78.61 -39.21 41.81
C THR A 47 -78.31 -38.59 40.45
N SER A 48 -78.67 -37.31 40.27
CA SER A 48 -78.34 -36.54 39.08
C SER A 48 -76.90 -36.02 39.06
N THR A 49 -76.10 -36.23 40.11
CA THR A 49 -74.73 -35.70 40.21
C THR A 49 -73.76 -36.63 39.47
N PRO A 50 -73.17 -36.19 38.35
CA PRO A 50 -72.26 -37.01 37.56
C PRO A 50 -70.89 -37.15 38.23
N VAL A 51 -70.22 -38.25 37.91
CA VAL A 51 -68.84 -38.54 38.30
C VAL A 51 -67.99 -38.60 37.04
N TYR A 52 -66.96 -37.77 36.97
CA TYR A 52 -66.04 -37.69 35.85
C TYR A 52 -64.70 -38.33 36.18
N ASP A 53 -64.02 -38.82 35.14
CA ASP A 53 -62.61 -39.18 35.22
C ASP A 53 -61.79 -37.90 34.98
N SER A 54 -60.87 -37.58 35.90
CA SER A 54 -60.04 -36.40 35.76
C SER A 54 -59.22 -36.43 34.47
N SER A 55 -58.75 -37.60 34.03
CA SER A 55 -57.96 -37.75 32.78
C SER A 55 -58.72 -37.36 31.51
N LYS A 56 -60.04 -37.22 31.60
CA LYS A 56 -60.93 -36.81 30.50
C LYS A 56 -61.38 -35.36 30.61
N LEU A 57 -60.91 -34.63 31.62
CA LEU A 57 -61.18 -33.21 31.76
C LEU A 57 -60.22 -32.42 30.89
N ASP A 58 -60.79 -31.50 30.13
CA ASP A 58 -60.08 -30.50 29.36
C ASP A 58 -60.21 -29.15 30.07
N GLY A 59 -59.16 -28.34 30.03
CA GLY A 59 -59.13 -27.01 30.63
C GLY A 59 -58.91 -26.99 32.15
N LEU A 60 -59.36 -25.91 32.80
CA LEU A 60 -59.12 -25.60 34.21
C LEU A 60 -60.40 -25.80 35.05
N VAL A 61 -60.35 -26.65 36.07
CA VAL A 61 -61.48 -26.88 36.98
C VAL A 61 -61.06 -26.67 38.44
N GLU A 62 -61.82 -25.85 39.17
CA GLU A 62 -61.67 -25.71 40.63
C GLU A 62 -62.46 -26.80 41.37
N ALA A 63 -61.80 -27.53 42.26
CA ALA A 63 -62.43 -28.57 43.08
C ALA A 63 -61.78 -28.70 44.47
N VAL A 64 -62.51 -29.25 45.43
CA VAL A 64 -62.00 -29.55 46.78
C VAL A 64 -61.71 -31.04 46.89
N LEU A 65 -60.54 -31.42 47.40
CA LEU A 65 -60.25 -32.83 47.68
C LEU A 65 -61.05 -33.27 48.92
N VAL A 66 -61.99 -34.21 48.78
CA VAL A 66 -62.91 -34.64 49.86
C VAL A 66 -62.70 -36.08 50.32
N GLY A 67 -61.80 -36.83 49.68
CA GLY A 67 -61.45 -38.18 50.11
C GLY A 67 -60.50 -38.90 49.16
N SER A 68 -60.09 -40.11 49.55
CA SER A 68 -59.22 -40.98 48.74
C SER A 68 -59.72 -42.44 48.73
N ILE A 69 -59.44 -43.15 47.64
CA ILE A 69 -59.73 -44.56 47.41
C ILE A 69 -58.39 -45.30 47.37
N LYS A 70 -57.93 -45.77 48.54
CA LYS A 70 -56.58 -46.31 48.71
C LYS A 70 -56.29 -47.50 47.79
N GLU A 71 -57.26 -48.38 47.60
CA GLU A 71 -57.14 -49.62 46.82
C GLU A 71 -56.89 -49.35 45.33
N LEU A 72 -57.34 -48.21 44.83
CA LEU A 72 -57.19 -47.82 43.41
C LEU A 72 -56.22 -46.67 43.20
N LYS A 73 -55.53 -46.21 44.25
CA LYS A 73 -54.77 -44.95 44.26
C LYS A 73 -55.61 -43.80 43.68
N GLY A 74 -56.87 -43.72 44.12
CA GLY A 74 -57.85 -42.75 43.65
C GLY A 74 -58.02 -41.58 44.62
N TYR A 75 -58.35 -40.43 44.10
CA TYR A 75 -58.65 -39.21 44.85
C TYR A 75 -60.00 -38.66 44.38
N ILE A 76 -60.82 -38.23 45.34
CA ILE A 76 -62.19 -37.78 45.12
C ILE A 76 -62.21 -36.26 45.25
N PHE A 77 -62.38 -35.58 44.13
CA PHE A 77 -62.50 -34.13 44.06
C PHE A 77 -63.97 -33.74 43.90
N GLN A 78 -64.43 -32.78 44.68
CA GLN A 78 -65.79 -32.27 44.65
C GLN A 78 -65.80 -30.85 44.06
N THR A 79 -66.61 -30.66 43.02
CA THR A 79 -66.98 -29.34 42.49
C THR A 79 -68.37 -28.95 43.03
N ASN A 80 -68.90 -27.79 42.62
CA ASN A 80 -70.26 -27.38 43.02
C ASN A 80 -71.34 -28.38 42.55
N ASP A 81 -71.19 -28.94 41.33
CA ASP A 81 -72.25 -29.71 40.67
C ASP A 81 -71.86 -31.15 40.29
N SER A 82 -70.61 -31.56 40.52
CA SER A 82 -70.10 -32.88 40.12
C SER A 82 -68.97 -33.41 41.00
N ILE A 83 -68.71 -34.72 40.90
CA ILE A 83 -67.55 -35.38 41.49
C ILE A 83 -66.54 -35.72 40.39
N ILE A 84 -65.26 -35.59 40.68
CA ILE A 84 -64.16 -35.94 39.79
C ILE A 84 -63.28 -36.96 40.50
N LEU A 85 -63.05 -38.10 39.86
CA LEU A 85 -62.12 -39.11 40.33
C LEU A 85 -60.80 -38.97 39.58
N HIS A 86 -59.71 -38.77 40.32
CA HIS A 86 -58.35 -38.81 39.77
C HIS A 86 -57.66 -40.08 40.24
N PHE A 87 -57.15 -40.87 39.30
CA PHE A 87 -56.40 -42.07 39.58
C PHE A 87 -54.94 -41.86 39.19
N GLY A 88 -54.03 -41.90 40.15
CA GLY A 88 -52.63 -41.57 39.91
C GLY A 88 -52.00 -40.90 41.12
N GLU A 89 -50.84 -40.30 40.92
CA GLU A 89 -50.15 -39.53 41.96
C GLU A 89 -50.58 -38.06 41.92
N VAL A 90 -50.97 -37.52 43.08
CA VAL A 90 -51.12 -36.07 43.28
C VAL A 90 -49.75 -35.53 43.63
N LYS A 91 -49.24 -34.54 42.89
CA LYS A 91 -47.94 -33.91 43.20
C LYS A 91 -48.01 -33.22 44.57
N GLY A 92 -47.08 -33.57 45.47
CA GLY A 92 -47.06 -33.13 46.86
C GLY A 92 -47.84 -34.05 47.81
N ASN A 93 -48.05 -33.62 49.06
CA ASN A 93 -48.92 -34.35 49.98
C ASN A 93 -50.38 -34.01 49.66
N ALA A 94 -51.22 -35.01 49.37
CA ALA A 94 -52.64 -34.81 49.18
C ALA A 94 -53.29 -34.42 50.52
N VAL A 95 -53.85 -33.20 50.61
CA VAL A 95 -54.48 -32.67 51.82
C VAL A 95 -55.98 -32.55 51.59
N GLU A 96 -56.76 -33.31 52.35
CA GLU A 96 -58.22 -33.25 52.30
C GLU A 96 -58.74 -31.89 52.78
N ASN A 97 -59.90 -31.50 52.28
CA ASN A 97 -60.61 -30.25 52.56
C ASN A 97 -59.88 -28.97 52.11
N VAL A 98 -58.96 -29.08 51.15
CA VAL A 98 -58.27 -27.94 50.51
C VAL A 98 -58.68 -27.81 49.05
N GLN A 99 -58.62 -26.58 48.52
CA GLN A 99 -58.89 -26.28 47.12
C GLN A 99 -57.72 -26.69 46.21
N TYR A 100 -58.07 -27.35 45.11
CA TYR A 100 -57.19 -27.76 44.02
C TYR A 100 -57.68 -27.18 42.70
N LEU A 101 -56.73 -26.87 41.81
CA LEU A 101 -56.94 -26.60 40.40
C LEU A 101 -56.59 -27.86 39.62
N LEU A 102 -57.55 -28.42 38.91
CA LEU A 102 -57.33 -29.52 37.97
C LEU A 102 -57.01 -28.90 36.62
N VAL A 103 -55.73 -28.92 36.25
CA VAL A 103 -55.21 -28.42 34.96
C VAL A 103 -55.12 -29.61 34.02
N HIS A 104 -56.01 -29.70 33.03
CA HIS A 104 -56.11 -30.86 32.13
C HIS A 104 -56.22 -32.19 32.91
N GLY A 105 -57.03 -32.19 33.97
CA GLY A 105 -57.22 -33.36 34.81
C GLY A 105 -56.14 -33.61 35.89
N MET A 106 -55.03 -32.87 35.85
CA MET A 106 -53.96 -32.99 36.83
C MET A 106 -54.23 -32.08 38.04
N PRO A 107 -54.43 -32.65 39.24
CA PRO A 107 -54.72 -31.85 40.42
C PRO A 107 -53.45 -31.18 40.95
N VAL A 108 -53.51 -29.85 41.11
CA VAL A 108 -52.49 -29.02 41.73
C VAL A 108 -53.13 -28.20 42.83
N GLN A 109 -52.53 -28.17 44.02
CA GLN A 109 -53.09 -27.40 45.14
C GLN A 109 -53.11 -25.91 44.79
N LYS A 110 -54.21 -25.20 45.05
CA LYS A 110 -54.40 -23.79 44.67
C LYS A 110 -53.34 -22.84 45.25
N GLY A 111 -52.77 -23.17 46.41
CA GLY A 111 -51.68 -22.42 47.03
C GLY A 111 -50.26 -22.75 46.53
N ASP A 112 -50.09 -23.80 45.73
CA ASP A 112 -48.79 -24.20 45.18
C ASP A 112 -48.49 -23.43 43.88
N ILE A 113 -48.22 -22.13 44.05
CA ILE A 113 -47.95 -21.18 42.95
C ILE A 113 -46.81 -21.66 42.06
N LYS A 114 -45.76 -22.24 42.64
CA LYS A 114 -44.58 -22.73 41.89
C LYS A 114 -44.95 -23.87 40.94
N THR A 115 -45.75 -24.84 41.41
CA THR A 115 -46.24 -25.91 40.54
C THR A 115 -47.21 -25.37 39.49
N LEU A 116 -48.09 -24.43 39.83
CA LEU A 116 -49.01 -23.82 38.87
C LEU A 116 -48.29 -23.06 37.76
N ILE A 117 -47.22 -22.32 38.07
CA ILE A 117 -46.36 -21.65 37.09
C ILE A 117 -45.84 -22.64 36.04
N ASN A 118 -45.40 -23.83 36.45
CA ASN A 118 -44.87 -24.85 35.55
C ASN A 118 -45.92 -25.45 34.60
N TYR A 119 -47.22 -25.26 34.86
CA TYR A 119 -48.30 -25.73 34.00
C TYR A 119 -48.91 -24.61 33.14
N MET A 120 -48.51 -23.35 33.33
CA MET A 120 -49.12 -22.21 32.63
C MET A 120 -49.03 -22.31 31.11
N ASP A 121 -47.98 -22.92 30.56
CA ASP A 121 -47.80 -23.10 29.11
C ASP A 121 -48.70 -24.19 28.51
N THR A 122 -49.47 -24.90 29.32
CA THR A 122 -50.43 -25.93 28.87
C THR A 122 -51.87 -25.41 28.78
N SER A 123 -52.20 -24.29 29.45
CA SER A 123 -53.58 -23.82 29.57
C SER A 123 -53.68 -22.29 29.62
N TYR A 124 -54.35 -21.72 28.62
CA TYR A 124 -54.61 -20.27 28.56
C TYR A 124 -55.51 -19.79 29.71
N ASP A 125 -56.47 -20.61 30.13
CA ASP A 125 -57.35 -20.28 31.26
C ASP A 125 -56.57 -20.23 32.57
N LEU A 126 -55.58 -21.12 32.75
CA LEU A 126 -54.67 -21.07 33.89
C LEU A 126 -53.84 -19.78 33.89
N VAL A 127 -53.34 -19.35 32.72
CA VAL A 127 -52.61 -18.07 32.62
C VAL A 127 -53.47 -16.90 33.08
N LYS A 128 -54.71 -16.81 32.60
CA LYS A 128 -55.66 -15.76 33.00
C LYS A 128 -55.96 -15.79 34.49
N TYR A 129 -56.22 -16.97 35.02
CA TYR A 129 -56.46 -17.19 36.44
C TYR A 129 -55.27 -16.68 37.27
N MET A 130 -54.05 -17.09 36.92
CA MET A 130 -52.83 -16.73 37.65
C MET A 130 -52.56 -15.23 37.60
N LEU A 131 -52.74 -14.57 36.45
CA LEU A 131 -52.59 -13.11 36.33
C LEU A 131 -53.62 -12.33 37.16
N LYS A 132 -54.85 -12.86 37.28
CA LYS A 132 -55.93 -12.22 38.03
C LYS A 132 -55.75 -12.38 39.55
N GLU A 133 -55.50 -13.61 40.00
CA GLU A 133 -55.51 -13.96 41.42
C GLU A 133 -54.13 -13.81 42.08
N HIS A 134 -53.04 -13.89 41.31
CA HIS A 134 -51.66 -13.91 41.81
C HIS A 134 -50.72 -13.02 40.97
N ASN A 135 -51.03 -11.72 40.88
CA ASN A 135 -50.27 -10.75 40.08
C ASN A 135 -48.89 -10.36 40.68
N THR A 136 -48.00 -11.33 40.86
CA THR A 136 -46.62 -11.10 41.30
C THR A 136 -45.66 -10.96 40.11
N PRO A 137 -44.50 -10.29 40.25
CA PRO A 137 -43.53 -10.18 39.16
C PRO A 137 -43.06 -11.52 38.58
N GLU A 138 -43.03 -12.58 39.39
CA GLU A 138 -42.69 -13.94 38.93
C GLU A 138 -43.79 -14.54 38.05
N VAL A 139 -45.05 -14.38 38.46
CA VAL A 139 -46.21 -14.87 37.70
C VAL A 139 -46.35 -14.10 36.39
N VAL A 140 -46.19 -12.78 36.39
CA VAL A 140 -46.30 -11.97 35.17
C VAL A 140 -45.23 -12.34 34.16
N ARG A 141 -43.96 -12.51 34.58
CA ARG A 141 -42.88 -12.96 33.68
C ARG A 141 -43.14 -14.36 33.13
N SER A 142 -43.58 -15.30 33.98
CA SER A 142 -43.93 -16.66 33.56
C SER A 142 -45.13 -16.67 32.60
N ALA A 143 -46.10 -15.77 32.80
CA ALA A 143 -47.25 -15.59 31.92
C ALA A 143 -46.82 -15.14 30.53
N VAL A 144 -45.86 -14.20 30.42
CA VAL A 144 -45.33 -13.77 29.11
C VAL A 144 -44.76 -14.97 28.32
N ILE A 145 -43.98 -15.82 28.99
CA ILE A 145 -43.39 -17.03 28.37
C ILE A 145 -44.49 -18.01 27.97
N ALA A 146 -45.44 -18.27 28.87
CA ALA A 146 -46.56 -19.19 28.64
C ALA A 146 -47.45 -18.73 27.47
N LEU A 147 -47.82 -17.45 27.43
CA LEU A 147 -48.60 -16.86 26.32
C LEU A 147 -47.86 -16.98 24.99
N SER A 148 -46.55 -16.77 24.98
CA SER A 148 -45.72 -16.91 23.78
C SER A 148 -45.73 -18.36 23.25
N ARG A 149 -45.59 -19.36 24.16
CA ARG A 149 -45.67 -20.79 23.82
C ARG A 149 -47.05 -21.21 23.33
N LEU A 150 -48.11 -20.63 23.90
CA LEU A 150 -49.51 -20.84 23.50
C LEU A 150 -49.90 -20.08 22.21
N ASN A 151 -48.95 -19.44 21.52
CA ASN A 151 -49.17 -18.61 20.33
C ASN A 151 -50.14 -17.43 20.55
N LYS A 152 -50.25 -16.92 21.77
CA LYS A 152 -51.02 -15.71 22.13
C LYS A 152 -50.13 -14.47 22.07
N CYS A 153 -49.57 -14.23 20.89
CA CYS A 153 -48.46 -13.28 20.74
C CYS A 153 -48.81 -11.82 21.02
N GLU A 154 -49.99 -11.34 20.62
CA GLU A 154 -50.41 -9.96 20.90
C GLU A 154 -50.50 -9.70 22.41
N GLU A 155 -51.11 -10.63 23.16
CA GLU A 155 -51.23 -10.54 24.62
C GLU A 155 -49.87 -10.66 25.30
N ALA A 156 -48.99 -11.55 24.82
CA ALA A 156 -47.63 -11.69 25.34
C ALA A 156 -46.82 -10.39 25.16
N ILE A 157 -46.91 -9.75 23.98
CA ILE A 157 -46.24 -8.49 23.67
C ILE A 157 -46.78 -7.35 24.55
N GLN A 158 -48.10 -7.23 24.69
CA GLN A 158 -48.72 -6.22 25.55
C GLN A 158 -48.27 -6.36 27.01
N LEU A 159 -48.30 -7.59 27.54
CA LEU A 159 -47.89 -7.87 28.90
C LEU A 159 -46.39 -7.61 29.11
N TYR A 160 -45.56 -8.02 28.16
CA TYR A 160 -44.12 -7.75 28.19
C TYR A 160 -43.77 -6.25 28.17
N ASN A 161 -44.51 -5.46 27.41
CA ASN A 161 -44.30 -4.01 27.37
C ASN A 161 -44.72 -3.31 28.67
N SER A 162 -45.54 -3.96 29.51
CA SER A 162 -45.91 -3.47 30.84
C SER A 162 -44.87 -3.77 31.94
N LEU A 163 -43.86 -4.60 31.64
CA LEU A 163 -42.83 -4.98 32.62
C LEU A 163 -41.82 -3.85 32.83
N ASP A 164 -41.59 -3.49 34.10
CA ASP A 164 -40.54 -2.54 34.50
C ASP A 164 -39.13 -3.06 34.24
N SER A 165 -38.93 -4.38 34.41
CA SER A 165 -37.65 -5.06 34.24
C SER A 165 -37.82 -6.24 33.29
N LYS A 166 -36.93 -6.33 32.31
CA LYS A 166 -36.97 -7.32 31.23
C LYS A 166 -35.79 -8.28 31.38
N PHE A 167 -36.07 -9.57 31.57
CA PHE A 167 -35.07 -10.63 31.70
C PHE A 167 -34.98 -11.46 30.41
N PRO A 168 -33.88 -12.24 30.22
CA PRO A 168 -33.61 -12.91 28.95
C PRO A 168 -34.70 -13.88 28.48
N GLU A 169 -35.29 -14.68 29.38
CA GLU A 169 -36.20 -15.76 29.00
C GLU A 169 -37.50 -15.24 28.38
N GLU A 170 -38.18 -14.32 29.05
CA GLU A 170 -39.41 -13.70 28.54
C GLU A 170 -39.14 -12.78 27.35
N SER A 171 -37.97 -12.12 27.32
CA SER A 171 -37.57 -11.28 26.19
C SER A 171 -37.44 -12.12 24.92
N LEU A 172 -36.74 -13.27 25.00
CA LEU A 172 -36.56 -14.17 23.86
C LEU A 172 -37.87 -14.80 23.39
N ALA A 173 -38.76 -15.16 24.33
CA ALA A 173 -40.09 -15.67 24.01
C ALA A 173 -40.93 -14.63 23.24
N VAL A 174 -40.89 -13.37 23.68
CA VAL A 174 -41.61 -12.27 23.01
C VAL A 174 -40.99 -11.89 21.68
N ALA A 175 -39.67 -11.99 21.54
CA ALA A 175 -39.00 -11.78 20.26
C ALA A 175 -39.49 -12.76 19.18
N GLU A 176 -39.70 -14.04 19.52
CA GLU A 176 -40.32 -15.00 18.61
C GLU A 176 -41.76 -14.59 18.22
N CYS A 177 -42.49 -14.00 19.16
CA CYS A 177 -43.81 -13.47 18.89
C CYS A 177 -43.79 -12.23 17.99
N TYR A 178 -42.83 -11.32 18.16
CA TYR A 178 -42.61 -10.21 17.23
C TYR A 178 -42.32 -10.69 15.80
N GLU A 179 -41.56 -11.79 15.61
CA GLU A 179 -41.39 -12.41 14.29
C GLU A 179 -42.73 -12.91 13.71
N LYS A 180 -43.54 -13.62 14.52
CA LYS A 180 -44.83 -14.19 14.08
C LYS A 180 -45.84 -13.13 13.65
N VAL A 181 -45.84 -11.96 14.29
CA VAL A 181 -46.75 -10.85 13.95
C VAL A 181 -46.19 -9.92 12.85
N GLY A 182 -44.99 -10.21 12.33
CA GLY A 182 -44.35 -9.43 11.26
C GLY A 182 -43.60 -8.17 11.73
N GLU A 183 -43.42 -7.98 13.04
CA GLU A 183 -42.63 -6.90 13.63
C GLU A 183 -41.15 -7.30 13.79
N GLU A 184 -40.54 -7.74 12.70
CA GLU A 184 -39.19 -8.33 12.66
C GLU A 184 -38.11 -7.40 13.25
N LEU A 185 -38.25 -6.07 13.12
CA LEU A 185 -37.30 -5.11 13.71
C LEU A 185 -37.33 -5.08 15.25
N GLN A 186 -38.50 -5.29 15.87
CA GLN A 186 -38.58 -5.37 17.33
C GLN A 186 -37.97 -6.68 17.84
N ALA A 187 -38.22 -7.78 17.13
CA ALA A 187 -37.56 -9.05 17.40
C ALA A 187 -36.03 -8.92 17.32
N LEU A 188 -35.53 -8.30 16.25
CA LEU A 188 -34.10 -8.11 16.03
C LEU A 188 -33.43 -7.30 17.16
N LYS A 189 -34.08 -6.23 17.63
CA LYS A 189 -33.61 -5.44 18.78
C LYS A 189 -33.51 -6.26 20.05
N ILE A 190 -34.42 -7.19 20.29
CA ILE A 190 -34.36 -8.03 21.48
C ILE A 190 -33.23 -9.07 21.32
N TYR A 191 -33.13 -9.71 20.15
CA TYR A 191 -32.08 -10.69 19.90
C TYR A 191 -30.68 -10.11 20.00
N SER A 192 -30.45 -8.85 19.66
CA SER A 192 -29.12 -8.22 19.82
C SER A 192 -28.61 -8.20 21.26
N PHE A 193 -29.50 -8.27 22.26
CA PHE A 193 -29.11 -8.31 23.69
C PHE A 193 -29.04 -9.74 24.25
N PHE A 194 -29.88 -10.65 23.77
CA PHE A 194 -30.11 -11.93 24.45
C PHE A 194 -29.83 -13.18 23.62
N SER A 195 -29.66 -13.09 22.30
CA SER A 195 -29.32 -14.25 21.46
C SER A 195 -28.64 -13.86 20.15
N GLU A 196 -27.31 -14.01 20.12
CA GLU A 196 -26.51 -13.74 18.92
C GLU A 196 -26.87 -14.65 17.74
N ASN A 197 -27.14 -15.95 18.00
CA ASN A 197 -27.50 -16.90 16.95
C ASN A 197 -28.80 -16.50 16.24
N LYS A 198 -29.84 -16.18 17.01
CA LYS A 198 -31.13 -15.74 16.45
C LYS A 198 -31.03 -14.38 15.78
N TYR A 199 -30.25 -13.46 16.35
CA TYR A 199 -29.96 -12.17 15.72
C TYR A 199 -29.38 -12.37 14.31
N ARG A 200 -28.32 -13.18 14.19
CA ARG A 200 -27.67 -13.45 12.89
C ARG A 200 -28.60 -14.13 11.90
N GLU A 201 -29.43 -15.07 12.35
CA GLU A 201 -30.39 -15.77 11.48
C GLU A 201 -31.45 -14.80 10.91
N LEU A 202 -32.08 -14.00 11.77
CA LEU A 202 -33.10 -13.04 11.35
C LEU A 202 -32.50 -11.91 10.51
N GLU A 203 -31.35 -11.37 10.92
CA GLU A 203 -30.63 -10.35 10.15
C GLU A 203 -30.30 -10.85 8.74
N ARG A 204 -29.85 -12.10 8.58
CA ARG A 204 -29.60 -12.69 7.26
C ARG A 204 -30.86 -12.74 6.40
N LYS A 205 -32.00 -13.20 6.95
CA LYS A 205 -33.28 -13.23 6.23
C LYS A 205 -33.71 -11.83 5.80
N LEU A 206 -33.57 -10.83 6.67
CA LEU A 206 -33.88 -9.44 6.36
C LEU A 206 -32.95 -8.85 5.29
N ARG A 207 -31.65 -9.16 5.35
CA ARG A 207 -30.67 -8.76 4.32
C ARG A 207 -31.01 -9.34 2.95
N GLU A 208 -31.45 -10.60 2.89
CA GLU A 208 -31.91 -11.24 1.64
C GLU A 208 -33.14 -10.54 1.05
N LYS A 209 -34.14 -10.20 1.89
CA LYS A 209 -35.30 -9.39 1.48
C LYS A 209 -34.86 -8.02 0.92
N VAL A 210 -33.95 -7.33 1.62
CA VAL A 210 -33.41 -6.03 1.19
C VAL A 210 -32.66 -6.14 -0.13
N ASN A 211 -31.81 -7.15 -0.31
CA ASN A 211 -31.08 -7.34 -1.56
C ASN A 211 -32.03 -7.58 -2.74
N THR A 212 -33.13 -8.30 -2.52
CA THR A 212 -34.17 -8.49 -3.55
C THR A 212 -34.79 -7.17 -3.98
N LEU A 213 -35.06 -6.25 -3.04
CA LEU A 213 -35.58 -4.91 -3.34
C LEU A 213 -34.56 -4.03 -4.07
N ILE A 214 -33.27 -4.16 -3.74
CA ILE A 214 -32.18 -3.48 -4.46
C ILE A 214 -32.07 -4.02 -5.91
N ASP A 215 -32.18 -5.34 -6.10
CA ASP A 215 -32.16 -5.94 -7.44
C ASP A 215 -33.37 -5.49 -8.28
N GLU A 216 -34.54 -5.34 -7.66
CA GLU A 216 -35.71 -4.79 -8.33
C GLU A 216 -35.49 -3.32 -8.76
N PHE A 217 -34.87 -2.51 -7.89
CA PHE A 217 -34.45 -1.16 -8.26
C PHE A 217 -33.50 -1.17 -9.45
N ASP A 218 -32.46 -2.02 -9.44
CA ASP A 218 -31.47 -2.08 -10.51
C ASP A 218 -32.11 -2.49 -11.86
N ARG A 219 -33.22 -3.26 -11.85
CA ARG A 219 -33.97 -3.64 -13.06
C ARG A 219 -34.97 -2.58 -13.53
N THR A 220 -35.67 -1.92 -12.60
CA THR A 220 -36.83 -1.07 -12.91
C THR A 220 -36.55 0.42 -12.84
N GLY A 221 -35.51 0.83 -12.11
CA GLY A 221 -35.23 2.22 -11.75
C GLY A 221 -36.23 2.83 -10.76
N ASN A 222 -37.14 2.05 -10.17
CA ASN A 222 -38.15 2.55 -9.23
C ASN A 222 -37.54 2.84 -7.86
N VAL A 223 -37.20 4.11 -7.59
CA VAL A 223 -36.57 4.52 -6.31
C VAL A 223 -37.40 4.19 -5.06
N LYS A 224 -38.73 3.98 -5.18
CA LYS A 224 -39.58 3.63 -4.03
C LYS A 224 -39.15 2.34 -3.35
N THR A 225 -38.64 1.36 -4.11
CA THR A 225 -38.19 0.08 -3.56
C THR A 225 -36.96 0.24 -2.66
N LEU A 226 -36.09 1.23 -2.92
CA LEU A 226 -34.96 1.55 -2.04
C LEU A 226 -35.41 2.16 -0.70
N PHE A 227 -36.48 2.97 -0.70
CA PHE A 227 -37.07 3.48 0.54
C PHE A 227 -37.75 2.38 1.35
N GLU A 228 -38.37 1.41 0.68
CA GLU A 228 -38.92 0.21 1.32
C GLU A 228 -37.79 -0.65 1.92
N ALA A 229 -36.70 -0.84 1.19
CA ALA A 229 -35.52 -1.57 1.66
C ALA A 229 -34.94 -0.96 2.94
N LEU A 230 -34.85 0.38 3.01
CA LEU A 230 -34.38 1.09 4.20
C LEU A 230 -35.31 0.89 5.41
N LYS A 231 -36.61 0.72 5.20
CA LYS A 231 -37.57 0.40 6.28
C LYS A 231 -37.44 -1.04 6.77
N VAL A 232 -37.12 -1.99 5.88
CA VAL A 232 -36.99 -3.42 6.23
C VAL A 232 -35.79 -3.67 7.14
N LEU A 233 -34.63 -3.08 6.82
CA LEU A 233 -33.43 -3.21 7.65
C LEU A 233 -32.63 -1.89 7.70
N PRO A 234 -32.98 -0.96 8.60
CA PRO A 234 -32.33 0.35 8.69
C PRO A 234 -30.85 0.32 9.06
N THR A 235 -30.37 -0.78 9.65
CA THR A 235 -28.96 -0.96 10.05
C THR A 235 -28.07 -1.44 8.91
N TYR A 236 -28.66 -1.76 7.76
CA TYR A 236 -27.90 -2.16 6.57
C TYR A 236 -27.62 -0.94 5.70
N ASP A 237 -26.34 -0.70 5.39
CA ASP A 237 -25.87 0.49 4.67
C ASP A 237 -26.14 0.47 3.16
N ALA A 238 -26.31 -0.71 2.55
CA ALA A 238 -26.43 -0.86 1.10
C ALA A 238 -27.58 -0.05 0.45
N PRO A 239 -28.82 -0.01 1.02
CA PRO A 239 -29.88 0.86 0.51
C PRO A 239 -29.51 2.34 0.51
N SER A 240 -28.90 2.84 1.59
CA SER A 240 -28.43 4.22 1.70
C SER A 240 -27.33 4.51 0.67
N LEU A 241 -26.38 3.60 0.49
CA LEU A 241 -25.33 3.74 -0.51
C LEU A 241 -25.92 3.81 -1.94
N LYS A 242 -26.88 2.95 -2.27
CA LYS A 242 -27.59 2.96 -3.57
C LYS A 242 -28.40 4.23 -3.79
N LEU A 243 -29.12 4.73 -2.78
CA LEU A 243 -29.81 6.02 -2.84
C LEU A 243 -28.83 7.17 -3.08
N GLY A 244 -27.68 7.17 -2.40
CA GLY A 244 -26.61 8.14 -2.63
C GLY A 244 -26.18 8.18 -4.10
N TRP A 245 -25.88 7.03 -4.70
CA TRP A 245 -25.52 6.93 -6.13
C TRP A 245 -26.66 7.32 -7.08
N TYR A 246 -27.90 6.98 -6.75
CA TYR A 246 -29.07 7.42 -7.50
C TYR A 246 -29.14 8.96 -7.56
N PHE A 247 -29.02 9.64 -6.41
CA PHE A 247 -29.05 11.11 -6.38
C PHE A 247 -27.82 11.76 -7.03
N MET A 248 -26.63 11.12 -6.95
CA MET A 248 -25.45 11.54 -7.72
C MET A 248 -25.74 11.55 -9.23
N SER A 249 -26.39 10.49 -9.75
CA SER A 249 -26.73 10.39 -11.18
C SER A 249 -27.71 11.49 -11.64
N LYS A 250 -28.57 11.95 -10.73
CA LYS A 250 -29.52 13.06 -10.96
C LYS A 250 -28.90 14.44 -10.72
N LYS A 251 -27.60 14.51 -10.42
CA LYS A 251 -26.87 15.74 -10.04
C LYS A 251 -27.46 16.45 -8.81
N ASN A 252 -28.24 15.74 -7.99
CA ASN A 252 -28.74 16.25 -6.72
C ASN A 252 -27.75 15.91 -5.60
N TYR A 253 -26.61 16.60 -5.61
CA TYR A 253 -25.48 16.27 -4.73
C TYR A 253 -25.81 16.48 -3.24
N ARG A 254 -26.68 17.45 -2.93
CA ARG A 254 -27.11 17.71 -1.55
C ARG A 254 -27.86 16.51 -0.94
N GLU A 255 -28.77 15.89 -1.69
CA GLU A 255 -29.44 14.68 -1.22
C GLU A 255 -28.50 13.48 -1.20
N ALA A 256 -27.61 13.35 -2.20
CA ALA A 256 -26.62 12.27 -2.23
C ALA A 256 -25.73 12.25 -0.98
N VAL A 257 -25.24 13.42 -0.56
CA VAL A 257 -24.43 13.60 0.66
C VAL A 257 -25.16 13.04 1.89
N LYS A 258 -26.46 13.34 2.07
CA LYS A 258 -27.23 12.84 3.22
C LYS A 258 -27.22 11.31 3.30
N TYR A 259 -27.49 10.63 2.19
CA TYR A 259 -27.55 9.16 2.18
C TYR A 259 -26.16 8.52 2.32
N PHE A 260 -25.10 9.15 1.79
CA PHE A 260 -23.74 8.67 2.02
C PHE A 260 -23.27 8.90 3.46
N GLU A 261 -23.67 10.01 4.10
CA GLU A 261 -23.42 10.22 5.54
C GLU A 261 -24.10 9.12 6.37
N GLU A 262 -25.36 8.78 6.06
CA GLU A 262 -26.05 7.66 6.72
C GLU A 262 -25.34 6.31 6.47
N ALA A 263 -24.91 6.03 5.23
CA ALA A 263 -24.15 4.81 4.93
C ALA A 263 -22.83 4.73 5.73
N VAL A 264 -22.11 5.85 5.86
CA VAL A 264 -20.86 5.95 6.63
C VAL A 264 -21.10 5.81 8.14
N LYS A 265 -22.23 6.32 8.67
CA LYS A 265 -22.62 6.12 10.07
C LYS A 265 -22.86 4.64 10.39
N LEU A 266 -23.46 3.90 9.46
CA LEU A 266 -23.75 2.48 9.60
C LEU A 266 -22.49 1.60 9.42
N ARG A 267 -21.68 1.90 8.39
CA ARG A 267 -20.44 1.19 8.11
C ARG A 267 -19.37 2.15 7.61
N ARG A 268 -18.36 2.40 8.45
CA ARG A 268 -17.25 3.32 8.17
C ARG A 268 -16.08 2.60 7.51
N ASP A 269 -16.30 2.14 6.28
CA ASP A 269 -15.25 1.48 5.48
C ASP A 269 -14.74 2.38 4.35
N PHE A 270 -13.71 1.90 3.65
CA PHE A 270 -13.08 2.66 2.57
C PHE A 270 -14.06 3.02 1.43
N SER A 271 -14.95 2.11 1.06
CA SER A 271 -15.89 2.32 -0.06
C SER A 271 -16.91 3.42 0.26
N ASN A 272 -17.50 3.38 1.46
CA ASN A 272 -18.49 4.35 1.88
C ASN A 272 -17.86 5.74 2.10
N LEU A 273 -16.66 5.79 2.70
CA LEU A 273 -15.90 7.04 2.85
C LEU A 273 -15.54 7.67 1.49
N LEU A 274 -15.11 6.86 0.51
CA LEU A 274 -14.78 7.35 -0.82
C LEU A 274 -16.02 7.89 -1.55
N ALA A 275 -17.17 7.21 -1.43
CA ALA A 275 -18.43 7.67 -2.00
C ALA A 275 -18.88 9.02 -1.40
N LEU A 276 -18.78 9.16 -0.07
CA LEU A 276 -19.07 10.42 0.62
C LEU A 276 -18.10 11.54 0.23
N ALA A 277 -16.78 11.26 0.18
CA ALA A 277 -15.78 12.23 -0.26
C ALA A 277 -16.07 12.76 -1.68
N ASN A 278 -16.39 11.88 -2.61
CA ASN A 278 -16.75 12.26 -3.97
C ASN A 278 -18.02 13.13 -3.99
N ALA A 279 -19.04 12.77 -3.20
CA ALA A 279 -20.26 13.56 -3.08
C ALA A 279 -19.99 14.97 -2.51
N TYR A 280 -19.14 15.10 -1.49
CA TYR A 280 -18.73 16.41 -0.97
C TYR A 280 -17.98 17.25 -2.02
N VAL A 281 -17.04 16.66 -2.77
CA VAL A 281 -16.35 17.37 -3.87
C VAL A 281 -17.35 17.88 -4.91
N LYS A 282 -18.32 17.05 -5.33
CA LYS A 282 -19.36 17.47 -6.29
C LYS A 282 -20.32 18.52 -5.72
N ASN A 283 -20.59 18.47 -4.43
CA ASN A 283 -21.39 19.46 -3.72
C ASN A 283 -20.57 20.72 -3.31
N GLN A 284 -19.32 20.85 -3.77
CA GLN A 284 -18.42 21.98 -3.50
C GLN A 284 -18.07 22.18 -2.01
N GLN A 285 -18.18 21.12 -1.21
CA GLN A 285 -17.84 21.10 0.21
C GLN A 285 -16.42 20.57 0.41
N TYR A 286 -15.43 21.33 -0.10
CA TYR A 286 -14.05 20.84 -0.23
C TYR A 286 -13.35 20.59 1.11
N GLU A 287 -13.61 21.38 2.14
CA GLU A 287 -13.02 21.17 3.47
C GLU A 287 -13.53 19.88 4.13
N GLN A 288 -14.83 19.61 4.02
CA GLN A 288 -15.43 18.36 4.49
C GLN A 288 -14.92 17.17 3.69
N ALA A 289 -14.78 17.33 2.36
CA ALA A 289 -14.18 16.31 1.50
C ALA A 289 -12.76 15.95 1.95
N LEU A 290 -11.90 16.94 2.21
CA LEU A 290 -10.53 16.68 2.66
C LEU A 290 -10.48 15.88 3.97
N LYS A 291 -11.34 16.20 4.96
CA LYS A 291 -11.43 15.44 6.22
C LYS A 291 -11.80 13.98 5.98
N ILE A 292 -12.82 13.72 5.17
CA ILE A 292 -13.24 12.35 4.83
C ILE A 292 -12.17 11.62 4.02
N ILE A 293 -11.49 12.30 3.10
CA ILE A 293 -10.39 11.72 2.32
C ILE A 293 -9.23 11.31 3.22
N GLU A 294 -8.82 12.17 4.16
CA GLU A 294 -7.77 11.85 5.13
C GLU A 294 -8.14 10.64 6.00
N GLU A 295 -9.41 10.51 6.38
CA GLU A 295 -9.89 9.31 7.06
C GLU A 295 -9.86 8.07 6.17
N ALA A 296 -10.26 8.17 4.90
CA ALA A 296 -10.19 7.06 3.94
C ALA A 296 -8.73 6.62 3.70
N GLU A 297 -7.79 7.58 3.58
CA GLU A 297 -6.37 7.32 3.37
C GLU A 297 -5.70 6.59 4.54
N LYS A 298 -6.23 6.71 5.78
CA LYS A 298 -5.79 5.90 6.94
C LYS A 298 -6.09 4.41 6.76
N LEU A 299 -7.15 4.06 6.03
CA LEU A 299 -7.48 2.68 5.70
C LEU A 299 -6.69 2.21 4.47
N ARG A 300 -6.73 3.02 3.41
CA ARG A 300 -6.02 2.76 2.16
C ARG A 300 -5.90 4.04 1.35
N ARG A 301 -4.69 4.37 0.89
CA ARG A 301 -4.50 5.40 -0.13
C ARG A 301 -4.50 4.77 -1.52
N ASN A 302 -5.16 5.41 -2.48
CA ASN A 302 -5.14 4.98 -3.89
C ASN A 302 -5.28 6.18 -4.84
N SER A 303 -5.32 5.90 -6.14
CA SER A 303 -5.48 6.94 -7.17
C SER A 303 -6.78 7.74 -7.02
N SER A 304 -7.89 7.11 -6.62
CA SER A 304 -9.19 7.79 -6.42
C SER A 304 -9.14 8.79 -5.27
N THR A 305 -8.56 8.42 -4.11
CA THR A 305 -8.46 9.35 -2.96
C THR A 305 -7.57 10.53 -3.30
N ALA A 306 -6.41 10.27 -3.93
CA ALA A 306 -5.48 11.32 -4.35
C ALA A 306 -6.13 12.25 -5.40
N TYR A 307 -6.85 11.71 -6.38
CA TYR A 307 -7.53 12.53 -7.38
C TYR A 307 -8.58 13.46 -6.77
N LEU A 308 -9.44 12.94 -5.88
CA LEU A 308 -10.42 13.76 -5.17
C LEU A 308 -9.75 14.82 -4.28
N LYS A 309 -8.64 14.47 -3.63
CA LYS A 309 -7.84 15.41 -2.83
C LYS A 309 -7.24 16.52 -3.69
N GLY A 310 -6.75 16.16 -4.88
CA GLY A 310 -6.25 17.10 -5.88
C GLY A 310 -7.30 18.09 -6.34
N LEU A 311 -8.52 17.62 -6.64
CA LEU A 311 -9.65 18.48 -6.99
C LEU A 311 -10.04 19.45 -5.86
N ALA A 312 -10.03 18.97 -4.61
CA ALA A 312 -10.31 19.81 -3.45
C ALA A 312 -9.22 20.89 -3.25
N PHE A 313 -7.94 20.53 -3.38
CA PHE A 313 -6.84 21.50 -3.31
C PHE A 313 -6.87 22.52 -4.45
N GLU A 314 -7.23 22.11 -5.68
CA GLU A 314 -7.38 23.00 -6.83
C GLU A 314 -8.46 24.06 -6.54
N ALA A 315 -9.61 23.64 -6.01
CA ALA A 315 -10.70 24.55 -5.65
C ALA A 315 -10.40 25.47 -4.46
N LEU A 316 -9.55 25.03 -3.52
CA LEU A 316 -9.08 25.82 -2.37
C LEU A 316 -7.85 26.69 -2.70
N ASN A 317 -7.53 26.87 -3.98
CA ASN A 317 -6.41 27.68 -4.46
C ASN A 317 -5.03 27.24 -3.93
N SER A 318 -4.82 25.92 -3.81
CA SER A 318 -3.55 25.29 -3.45
C SER A 318 -2.98 24.50 -4.64
N PRO A 319 -2.45 25.18 -5.67
CA PRO A 319 -2.04 24.54 -6.93
C PRO A 319 -0.87 23.57 -6.75
N SER A 320 0.06 23.85 -5.82
CA SER A 320 1.17 22.95 -5.50
C SER A 320 0.70 21.66 -4.84
N GLY A 321 -0.26 21.76 -3.91
CA GLY A 321 -0.91 20.61 -3.28
C GLY A 321 -1.70 19.78 -4.28
N ALA A 322 -2.51 20.43 -5.12
CA ALA A 322 -3.29 19.78 -6.17
C ALA A 322 -2.41 19.00 -7.15
N MET A 323 -1.34 19.65 -7.62
CA MET A 323 -0.39 19.04 -8.57
C MET A 323 0.27 17.79 -7.99
N LYS A 324 0.64 17.82 -6.71
CA LYS A 324 1.23 16.67 -6.00
C LYS A 324 0.30 15.47 -5.96
N GLU A 325 -1.00 15.69 -5.76
CA GLU A 325 -1.98 14.62 -5.68
C GLU A 325 -2.40 14.10 -7.07
N PHE A 326 -2.56 14.98 -8.07
CA PHE A 326 -2.81 14.55 -9.46
C PHE A 326 -1.65 13.73 -10.02
N LEU A 327 -0.41 14.11 -9.69
CA LEU A 327 0.76 13.34 -10.12
C LEU A 327 0.75 11.93 -9.53
N PHE A 328 0.44 11.79 -8.24
CA PHE A 328 0.31 10.47 -7.61
C PHE A 328 -0.78 9.63 -8.28
N ALA A 329 -1.97 10.21 -8.47
CA ALA A 329 -3.09 9.51 -9.09
C ALA A 329 -2.79 9.08 -10.54
N CYS A 330 -2.08 9.91 -11.31
CA CYS A 330 -1.67 9.56 -12.67
C CYS A 330 -0.60 8.45 -12.70
N LYS A 331 0.38 8.47 -11.79
CA LYS A 331 1.39 7.40 -11.66
C LYS A 331 0.75 6.05 -11.34
N GLU A 332 -0.34 6.05 -10.58
CA GLU A 332 -1.17 4.88 -10.28
C GLU A 332 -2.13 4.49 -11.43
N GLY A 333 -2.05 5.16 -12.59
CA GLY A 333 -2.79 4.81 -13.81
C GLY A 333 -4.15 5.50 -14.00
N LEU A 334 -4.51 6.51 -13.20
CA LEU A 334 -5.78 7.23 -13.37
C LEU A 334 -5.68 8.27 -14.49
N VAL A 335 -6.37 8.01 -15.61
CA VAL A 335 -6.30 8.81 -16.85
C VAL A 335 -6.77 10.24 -16.63
N GLU A 336 -7.84 10.46 -15.86
CA GLU A 336 -8.35 11.80 -15.57
C GLU A 336 -7.31 12.66 -14.84
N ALA A 337 -6.53 12.07 -13.94
CA ALA A 337 -5.44 12.76 -13.26
C ALA A 337 -4.29 13.08 -14.22
N CYS A 338 -4.01 12.21 -15.19
CA CYS A 338 -2.97 12.45 -16.19
C CYS A 338 -3.28 13.67 -17.07
N SER A 339 -4.56 13.92 -17.36
CA SER A 339 -4.98 15.13 -18.10
C SER A 339 -4.77 16.44 -17.33
N LYS A 340 -4.65 16.35 -16.00
CA LYS A 340 -4.44 17.49 -15.09
C LYS A 340 -2.96 17.82 -14.86
N ILE A 341 -2.05 17.01 -15.38
CA ILE A 341 -0.60 17.20 -15.23
C ILE A 341 0.06 17.32 -16.60
N LYS A 342 1.21 17.99 -16.66
CA LYS A 342 2.03 18.02 -17.87
C LYS A 342 2.81 16.70 -17.97
N PRO A 343 2.94 16.09 -19.17
CA PRO A 343 3.56 14.77 -19.35
C PRO A 343 4.94 14.62 -18.73
N TYR A 344 5.77 15.67 -18.75
CA TYR A 344 7.11 15.63 -18.17
C TYR A 344 7.12 15.42 -16.65
N MET A 345 6.03 15.75 -15.94
CA MET A 345 5.94 15.60 -14.48
C MET A 345 5.80 14.16 -14.01
N LEU A 346 5.37 13.23 -14.88
CA LEU A 346 5.40 11.79 -14.59
C LEU A 346 6.82 11.28 -14.32
N TYR A 347 7.81 11.97 -14.90
CA TYR A 347 9.18 11.52 -15.00
C TYR A 347 10.14 12.32 -14.14
N THR A 348 9.66 13.29 -13.34
CA THR A 348 10.46 13.99 -12.32
C THR A 348 10.46 13.19 -11.00
N PRO A 349 11.62 12.69 -10.53
CA PRO A 349 11.78 12.20 -9.17
C PRO A 349 11.78 13.37 -8.18
N ARG A 350 11.29 13.14 -6.96
CA ARG A 350 11.45 14.07 -5.83
C ARG A 350 12.79 13.78 -5.17
N ASP A 351 13.64 14.80 -5.16
CA ASP A 351 14.86 14.98 -4.38
C ASP A 351 16.06 14.07 -4.76
N GLU A 352 17.16 14.76 -5.11
CA GLU A 352 18.37 14.32 -5.82
C GLU A 352 18.19 13.92 -7.30
N PHE A 353 18.83 14.69 -8.20
CA PHE A 353 18.88 14.39 -9.62
C PHE A 353 19.67 13.08 -9.82
N ASP A 354 19.01 12.04 -10.35
CA ASP A 354 19.65 10.78 -10.74
C ASP A 354 19.86 10.75 -12.27
N PRO A 355 21.10 10.74 -12.79
CA PRO A 355 21.35 10.63 -14.24
C PRO A 355 20.82 9.33 -14.85
N ASN A 356 20.58 8.28 -14.05
CA ASN A 356 19.96 7.05 -14.55
C ASN A 356 18.51 7.26 -14.98
N SER A 357 17.86 8.36 -14.56
CA SER A 357 16.53 8.74 -15.02
C SER A 357 16.45 8.98 -16.53
N TRP A 358 17.57 9.26 -17.20
CA TRP A 358 17.62 9.40 -18.66
C TRP A 358 17.70 8.06 -19.41
N ILE A 359 17.97 6.93 -18.75
CA ILE A 359 18.08 5.63 -19.42
C ILE A 359 16.75 5.27 -20.10
N GLY A 360 16.82 4.91 -21.38
CA GLY A 360 15.66 4.60 -22.22
C GLY A 360 15.01 5.81 -22.91
N TYR A 361 15.39 7.04 -22.55
CA TYR A 361 14.88 8.26 -23.18
C TYR A 361 15.68 8.63 -24.43
N VAL A 362 15.11 9.53 -25.24
CA VAL A 362 15.76 10.09 -26.42
C VAL A 362 16.07 11.57 -26.18
N LEU A 363 17.34 11.91 -26.03
CA LEU A 363 17.82 13.29 -25.90
C LEU A 363 18.38 13.76 -27.24
N TYR A 364 17.85 14.83 -27.82
CA TYR A 364 18.31 15.40 -29.10
C TYR A 364 18.39 14.39 -30.27
N GLY A 365 17.52 13.38 -30.25
CA GLY A 365 17.52 12.29 -31.23
C GLY A 365 18.54 11.18 -30.97
N TYR A 366 19.16 11.15 -29.79
CA TYR A 366 20.05 10.08 -29.33
C TYR A 366 19.38 9.32 -28.18
N LYS A 367 19.19 8.02 -28.35
CA LYS A 367 18.63 7.14 -27.32
C LYS A 367 19.69 6.87 -26.26
N VAL A 368 19.36 7.11 -24.99
CA VAL A 368 20.27 6.89 -23.87
C VAL A 368 20.21 5.44 -23.44
N GLU A 369 21.36 4.77 -23.47
CA GLU A 369 21.49 3.35 -23.11
C GLU A 369 22.01 3.16 -21.68
N LYS A 370 23.00 3.96 -21.26
CA LYS A 370 23.65 3.80 -19.95
C LYS A 370 24.34 5.08 -19.48
N VAL A 371 24.40 5.32 -18.17
CA VAL A 371 25.35 6.28 -17.57
C VAL A 371 26.72 5.62 -17.47
N ILE A 372 27.73 6.15 -18.18
CA ILE A 372 29.08 5.58 -18.25
C ILE A 372 30.12 6.38 -17.45
N GLY A 373 29.78 7.58 -16.98
CA GLY A 373 30.64 8.34 -16.08
C GLY A 373 29.87 9.44 -15.35
N THR A 374 30.31 9.73 -14.12
CA THR A 374 29.81 10.86 -13.33
C THR A 374 31.00 11.65 -12.83
N GLY A 375 31.19 12.86 -13.36
CA GLY A 375 32.29 13.75 -13.02
C GLY A 375 31.84 14.93 -12.18
N GLY A 376 32.78 15.83 -11.86
CA GLY A 376 32.48 17.08 -11.15
C GLY A 376 31.47 17.95 -11.91
N MET A 377 31.68 18.14 -13.21
CA MET A 377 30.93 19.08 -14.04
C MET A 377 29.79 18.48 -14.86
N GLY A 378 29.64 17.15 -14.88
CA GLY A 378 28.68 16.53 -15.79
C GLY A 378 28.54 15.02 -15.63
N TYR A 379 27.57 14.50 -16.37
CA TYR A 379 27.30 13.08 -16.56
C TYR A 379 27.71 12.69 -17.98
N VAL A 380 28.33 11.53 -18.15
CA VAL A 380 28.65 10.98 -19.47
C VAL A 380 27.72 9.80 -19.72
N LEU A 381 26.93 9.89 -20.78
CA LEU A 381 25.94 8.91 -21.18
C LEU A 381 26.44 8.16 -22.42
N LEU A 382 26.30 6.84 -22.44
CA LEU A 382 26.33 6.06 -23.68
C LEU A 382 25.00 6.25 -24.38
N VAL A 383 25.06 6.74 -25.62
CA VAL A 383 23.87 7.01 -26.42
C VAL A 383 23.98 6.40 -27.81
N GLU A 384 22.84 6.11 -28.43
CA GLU A 384 22.74 5.52 -29.76
C GLU A 384 21.91 6.40 -30.69
N LYS A 385 22.37 6.56 -31.94
CA LYS A 385 21.60 7.17 -33.02
C LYS A 385 21.74 6.32 -34.28
N GLY A 386 20.63 5.71 -34.70
CA GLY A 386 20.67 4.64 -35.72
C GLY A 386 21.32 3.40 -35.14
N MET A 387 22.41 2.91 -35.77
CA MET A 387 23.21 1.77 -35.28
C MET A 387 24.58 2.22 -34.71
N ARG A 388 24.78 3.52 -34.50
CA ARG A 388 26.07 4.09 -34.08
C ARG A 388 25.99 4.52 -32.62
N LYS A 389 27.00 4.13 -31.84
CA LYS A 389 27.20 4.54 -30.44
C LYS A 389 28.01 5.83 -30.36
N PHE A 390 27.64 6.66 -29.40
CA PHE A 390 28.30 7.91 -29.06
C PHE A 390 28.37 8.06 -27.54
N ALA A 391 29.26 8.92 -27.06
CA ALA A 391 29.20 9.41 -25.70
C ALA A 391 28.54 10.80 -25.70
N MET A 392 27.64 11.06 -24.76
CA MET A 392 27.02 12.37 -24.57
C MET A 392 27.38 12.89 -23.18
N LYS A 393 28.19 13.95 -23.11
CA LYS A 393 28.49 14.65 -21.86
C LYS A 393 27.40 15.68 -21.60
N VAL A 394 26.59 15.45 -20.59
CA VAL A 394 25.56 16.35 -20.11
C VAL A 394 26.11 17.15 -18.93
N VAL A 395 26.07 18.48 -19.01
CA VAL A 395 26.61 19.35 -17.95
C VAL A 395 25.63 19.41 -16.77
N LYS A 396 26.11 19.37 -15.53
CA LYS A 396 25.23 19.41 -14.33
C LYS A 396 24.52 20.76 -14.20
N LYS A 397 23.30 20.73 -13.64
CA LYS A 397 22.38 21.88 -13.51
C LYS A 397 22.99 23.07 -12.76
N GLU A 398 23.94 22.84 -11.87
CA GLU A 398 24.56 23.88 -11.03
C GLU A 398 25.57 24.77 -11.77
N PHE A 399 26.00 24.38 -12.98
CA PHE A 399 26.96 25.14 -13.77
C PHE A 399 26.26 26.12 -14.71
N ARG A 400 26.87 27.30 -14.92
CA ARG A 400 26.41 28.28 -15.91
C ARG A 400 26.95 27.95 -17.30
N TYR A 401 26.17 28.18 -18.36
CA TYR A 401 26.44 27.67 -19.72
C TYR A 401 26.60 28.76 -20.78
N ASP A 402 26.48 30.02 -20.38
CA ASP A 402 26.57 31.21 -21.25
C ASP A 402 27.98 31.38 -21.87
N GLU A 403 29.03 30.92 -21.20
CA GLU A 403 30.41 30.92 -21.75
C GLU A 403 30.73 29.66 -22.59
N LEU A 404 29.98 28.57 -22.43
CA LEU A 404 30.23 27.28 -23.09
C LEU A 404 29.96 27.31 -24.61
N LEU A 405 29.00 28.13 -25.06
CA LEU A 405 28.48 28.11 -26.44
C LEU A 405 29.52 28.45 -27.52
N TYR A 406 30.32 29.50 -27.28
CA TYR A 406 31.32 29.96 -28.24
C TYR A 406 32.57 29.08 -28.23
N GLU A 407 32.89 28.51 -27.07
CA GLU A 407 34.05 27.64 -26.89
C GLU A 407 33.83 26.26 -27.50
N VAL A 408 32.63 25.68 -27.40
CA VAL A 408 32.35 24.33 -27.90
C VAL A 408 32.42 24.23 -29.42
N ALA A 409 32.00 25.26 -30.17
CA ALA A 409 32.13 25.28 -31.64
C ALA A 409 33.61 25.26 -32.06
N LYS A 410 34.48 26.01 -31.35
CA LYS A 410 35.92 25.97 -31.61
C LYS A 410 36.54 24.64 -31.19
N MET A 411 36.10 24.05 -30.08
CA MET A 411 36.54 22.71 -29.67
C MET A 411 36.14 21.63 -30.68
N GLN A 412 34.97 21.72 -31.30
CA GLN A 412 34.56 20.84 -32.40
C GLN A 412 35.54 20.92 -33.57
N GLU A 413 35.92 22.12 -34.00
CA GLU A 413 36.90 22.34 -35.06
C GLU A 413 38.28 21.76 -34.70
N ILE A 414 38.78 22.04 -33.49
CA ILE A 414 40.07 21.53 -33.01
C ILE A 414 40.07 20.00 -32.96
N SER A 415 39.01 19.39 -32.42
CA SER A 415 38.88 17.93 -32.33
C SER A 415 38.84 17.25 -33.71
N LYS A 416 38.23 17.90 -34.72
CA LYS A 416 38.18 17.40 -36.09
C LYS A 416 39.57 17.39 -36.75
N GLY A 417 40.45 18.29 -36.34
CA GLY A 417 41.79 18.45 -36.92
C GLY A 417 42.86 17.47 -36.43
N SER A 418 42.55 16.60 -35.47
CA SER A 418 43.52 15.62 -34.94
C SER A 418 42.87 14.26 -34.70
N THR A 419 43.51 13.20 -35.18
CA THR A 419 43.11 11.81 -34.92
C THR A 419 43.42 11.36 -33.50
N ASN A 420 44.25 12.10 -32.76
CA ASN A 420 44.64 11.79 -31.38
C ASN A 420 43.78 12.52 -30.34
N LEU A 421 42.74 13.25 -30.77
CA LEU A 421 41.73 13.86 -29.92
C LEU A 421 40.41 13.10 -30.06
N VAL A 422 39.67 12.98 -28.96
CA VAL A 422 38.29 12.47 -29.01
C VAL A 422 37.44 13.44 -29.83
N ARG A 423 36.83 12.91 -30.89
CA ARG A 423 36.06 13.74 -31.83
C ARG A 423 34.77 14.24 -31.19
N ILE A 424 34.51 15.54 -31.29
CA ILE A 424 33.22 16.15 -30.94
C ILE A 424 32.36 16.25 -32.20
N PHE A 425 31.13 15.75 -32.15
CA PHE A 425 30.21 15.70 -33.28
C PHE A 425 29.15 16.80 -33.24
N ALA A 426 28.63 17.10 -32.05
CA ALA A 426 27.55 18.07 -31.89
C ALA A 426 27.54 18.65 -30.47
N SER A 427 26.87 19.78 -30.32
CA SER A 427 26.61 20.43 -29.05
C SER A 427 25.21 21.01 -29.03
N PHE A 428 24.58 20.93 -27.87
CA PHE A 428 23.22 21.39 -27.63
C PHE A 428 23.22 22.28 -26.41
N VAL A 429 22.75 23.51 -26.57
CA VAL A 429 22.50 24.46 -25.49
C VAL A 429 21.21 25.18 -25.83
N ASP A 430 20.25 25.18 -24.90
CA ASP A 430 19.00 25.92 -25.05
C ASP A 430 19.13 27.26 -24.31
N GLU A 431 19.04 28.36 -25.06
CA GLU A 431 19.09 29.73 -24.52
C GLU A 431 17.89 30.04 -23.60
N ASN A 432 16.76 29.34 -23.78
CA ASN A 432 15.54 29.50 -22.99
C ASN A 432 15.37 28.34 -21.99
N PHE A 433 16.43 28.05 -21.23
CA PHE A 433 16.54 26.98 -20.23
C PHE A 433 15.29 26.88 -19.32
N THR A 434 14.31 26.08 -19.76
CA THR A 434 13.00 25.95 -19.11
C THR A 434 12.84 24.58 -18.45
N ASP A 435 13.54 23.56 -18.95
CA ASP A 435 13.56 22.21 -18.37
C ASP A 435 14.89 21.46 -18.63
N TYR A 436 15.71 21.32 -17.59
CA TYR A 436 16.97 20.57 -17.62
C TYR A 436 16.79 19.09 -17.97
N TYR A 437 15.66 18.47 -17.66
CA TYR A 437 15.48 17.04 -17.92
C TYR A 437 15.22 16.75 -19.40
N SER A 438 14.48 17.64 -20.08
CA SER A 438 14.10 17.47 -21.49
C SER A 438 15.13 18.06 -22.46
N SER A 439 15.85 19.11 -22.04
CA SER A 439 16.83 19.80 -22.90
C SER A 439 18.07 20.22 -22.10
N PRO A 440 18.82 19.25 -21.53
CA PRO A 440 20.04 19.57 -20.80
C PRO A 440 21.17 20.00 -21.77
N PRO A 441 22.03 20.96 -21.39
CA PRO A 441 23.24 21.28 -22.15
C PRO A 441 24.11 20.03 -22.32
N ALA A 442 24.42 19.69 -23.57
CA ALA A 442 25.05 18.42 -23.89
C ALA A 442 26.05 18.53 -25.05
N ILE A 443 27.13 17.75 -24.97
CA ILE A 443 28.13 17.59 -26.04
C ILE A 443 28.13 16.13 -26.46
N VAL A 444 27.94 15.87 -27.75
CA VAL A 444 28.02 14.52 -28.33
C VAL A 444 29.41 14.32 -28.91
N MET A 445 30.05 13.23 -28.51
CA MET A 445 31.42 12.88 -28.84
C MET A 445 31.56 11.40 -29.21
N GLU A 446 32.72 11.06 -29.77
CA GLU A 446 33.12 9.69 -30.07
C GLU A 446 33.06 8.82 -28.81
N TYR A 447 32.45 7.63 -28.95
CA TYR A 447 32.44 6.66 -27.86
C TYR A 447 33.73 5.85 -27.87
N MET A 448 34.47 5.90 -26.75
CA MET A 448 35.73 5.21 -26.55
C MET A 448 35.48 3.96 -25.68
N GLU A 449 35.26 2.81 -26.33
CA GLU A 449 34.81 1.58 -25.67
C GLU A 449 35.87 0.93 -24.76
N GLY A 450 37.14 1.27 -24.94
CA GLY A 450 38.27 0.67 -24.24
C GLY A 450 38.51 1.12 -22.81
N GLY A 451 37.75 2.10 -22.32
CA GLY A 451 37.99 2.72 -21.02
C GLY A 451 39.14 3.74 -21.05
N ASP A 452 39.67 4.06 -19.87
CA ASP A 452 40.69 5.10 -19.68
C ASP A 452 42.01 4.54 -19.11
N LEU A 453 43.11 5.29 -19.24
CA LEU A 453 44.42 4.87 -18.76
C LEU A 453 44.46 4.75 -17.23
N ARG A 454 43.65 5.50 -16.47
CA ARG A 454 43.58 5.31 -15.01
C ARG A 454 43.04 3.92 -14.67
N GLU A 455 42.02 3.43 -15.38
CA GLU A 455 41.53 2.05 -15.23
C GLU A 455 42.65 1.03 -15.45
N VAL A 456 43.45 1.22 -16.51
CA VAL A 456 44.61 0.36 -16.81
C VAL A 456 45.66 0.42 -15.68
N LEU A 457 45.85 1.57 -15.05
CA LEU A 457 46.80 1.74 -13.95
C LEU A 457 46.35 1.10 -12.63
N VAL A 458 45.05 1.15 -12.31
CA VAL A 458 44.54 0.74 -10.99
C VAL A 458 43.90 -0.64 -10.96
N ASN A 459 43.27 -1.06 -12.06
CA ASN A 459 42.48 -2.30 -12.07
C ASN A 459 43.41 -3.53 -12.04
N SER A 460 43.14 -4.46 -11.13
CA SER A 460 43.92 -5.71 -10.97
C SER A 460 44.03 -6.53 -12.25
N GLU A 461 43.06 -6.42 -13.17
CA GLU A 461 43.04 -7.20 -14.42
C GLU A 461 44.19 -6.84 -15.38
N TYR A 462 44.74 -5.63 -15.27
CA TYR A 462 45.89 -5.17 -16.05
C TYR A 462 47.21 -5.33 -15.30
N SER A 463 47.24 -6.03 -14.16
CA SER A 463 48.46 -6.24 -13.38
C SER A 463 49.57 -6.90 -14.22
N THR A 464 49.23 -7.92 -15.00
CA THR A 464 50.18 -8.60 -15.89
C THR A 464 50.75 -7.65 -16.95
N LEU A 465 49.92 -6.75 -17.50
CA LEU A 465 50.35 -5.74 -18.46
C LEU A 465 51.33 -4.75 -17.83
N ARG A 466 50.99 -4.22 -16.64
CA ARG A 466 51.80 -3.21 -15.94
C ARG A 466 53.17 -3.72 -15.50
N HIS A 467 53.29 -5.01 -15.17
CA HIS A 467 54.57 -5.64 -14.80
C HIS A 467 55.30 -6.26 -15.99
N SER A 468 54.80 -6.08 -17.22
CA SER A 468 55.48 -6.54 -18.42
C SER A 468 56.76 -5.75 -18.67
N SER A 469 57.80 -6.41 -19.18
CA SER A 469 59.00 -5.74 -19.71
C SER A 469 58.71 -4.79 -20.88
N LYS A 470 57.52 -4.88 -21.49
CA LYS A 470 57.06 -3.99 -22.55
C LYS A 470 56.39 -2.71 -22.04
N TRP A 471 56.08 -2.60 -20.75
CA TRP A 471 55.27 -1.50 -20.21
C TRP A 471 55.79 -0.11 -20.60
N SER A 472 57.08 0.15 -20.43
CA SER A 472 57.71 1.43 -20.83
C SER A 472 57.55 1.75 -22.31
N GLN A 473 57.57 0.72 -23.17
CA GLN A 473 57.38 0.86 -24.62
C GLN A 473 55.93 1.25 -24.95
N LEU A 474 54.95 0.62 -24.30
CA LEU A 474 53.54 0.99 -24.45
C LEU A 474 53.29 2.42 -24.00
N VAL A 475 53.81 2.79 -22.83
CA VAL A 475 53.66 4.15 -22.29
C VAL A 475 54.28 5.18 -23.25
N ALA A 476 55.47 4.91 -23.81
CA ALA A 476 56.05 5.78 -24.83
C ALA A 476 55.13 5.96 -26.05
N VAL A 477 54.60 4.86 -26.60
CA VAL A 477 53.71 4.91 -27.78
C VAL A 477 52.42 5.68 -27.48
N ILE A 478 51.81 5.44 -26.32
CA ILE A 478 50.60 6.16 -25.89
C ILE A 478 50.90 7.65 -25.76
N PHE A 479 51.92 8.02 -24.99
CA PHE A 479 52.24 9.42 -24.73
C PHE A 479 52.77 10.15 -25.96
N SER A 480 53.42 9.48 -26.90
CA SER A 480 53.78 10.10 -28.18
C SER A 480 52.55 10.55 -28.97
N LYS A 481 51.48 9.74 -29.01
CA LYS A 481 50.21 10.11 -29.66
C LYS A 481 49.52 11.25 -28.92
N LEU A 482 49.55 11.24 -27.59
CA LEU A 482 48.98 12.32 -26.77
C LEU A 482 49.77 13.63 -26.91
N ALA A 483 51.10 13.58 -27.04
CA ALA A 483 51.91 14.77 -27.24
C ALA A 483 51.53 15.48 -28.54
N ASP A 484 51.26 14.73 -29.61
CA ASP A 484 50.75 15.27 -30.87
C ASP A 484 49.36 15.91 -30.71
N ALA A 485 48.48 15.31 -29.89
CA ALA A 485 47.17 15.88 -29.55
C ALA A 485 47.32 17.23 -28.84
N VAL A 486 48.20 17.33 -27.85
CA VAL A 486 48.43 18.56 -27.07
C VAL A 486 49.09 19.65 -27.93
N VAL A 487 50.10 19.29 -28.73
CA VAL A 487 50.72 20.23 -29.69
C VAL A 487 49.67 20.79 -30.65
N HIS A 488 48.73 19.96 -31.12
CA HIS A 488 47.64 20.41 -31.97
C HIS A 488 46.70 21.40 -31.26
N VAL A 489 46.34 21.13 -30.01
CA VAL A 489 45.54 22.07 -29.18
C VAL A 489 46.28 23.39 -28.99
N ASN A 490 47.56 23.35 -28.61
CA ASN A 490 48.39 24.53 -28.39
C ASN A 490 48.58 25.37 -29.67
N LYS A 491 48.78 24.73 -30.83
CA LYS A 491 48.86 25.43 -32.12
C LYS A 491 47.57 26.15 -32.50
N ASN A 492 46.42 25.74 -31.96
CA ASN A 492 45.14 26.42 -32.15
C ASN A 492 44.89 27.55 -31.12
N GLY A 493 45.87 27.86 -30.26
CA GLY A 493 45.78 28.94 -29.28
C GLY A 493 45.02 28.58 -28.00
N TYR A 494 44.91 27.29 -27.70
CA TYR A 494 44.24 26.78 -26.50
C TYR A 494 45.21 25.95 -25.64
N VAL A 495 44.92 25.90 -24.35
CA VAL A 495 45.62 25.08 -23.36
C VAL A 495 44.60 24.07 -22.83
N HIS A 496 44.94 22.79 -22.77
CA HIS A 496 43.99 21.74 -22.38
C HIS A 496 43.60 21.82 -20.90
N CYS A 497 44.55 22.13 -20.01
CA CYS A 497 44.35 22.36 -18.57
C CYS A 497 43.85 21.17 -17.74
N ASP A 498 43.64 19.98 -18.31
CA ASP A 498 43.17 18.79 -17.58
C ASP A 498 43.74 17.48 -18.13
N ILE A 499 45.04 17.47 -18.44
CA ILE A 499 45.74 16.25 -18.90
C ILE A 499 46.01 15.35 -17.69
N LYS A 500 45.39 14.16 -17.71
CA LYS A 500 45.53 13.14 -16.66
C LYS A 500 45.18 11.75 -17.20
N PRO A 501 45.59 10.65 -16.55
CA PRO A 501 45.30 9.29 -17.01
C PRO A 501 43.80 8.99 -17.23
N SER A 502 42.88 9.58 -16.45
CA SER A 502 41.44 9.35 -16.65
C SER A 502 40.87 10.03 -17.91
N ASN A 503 41.63 10.96 -18.53
CA ASN A 503 41.24 11.64 -19.76
C ASN A 503 41.96 11.07 -21.00
N VAL A 504 42.79 10.04 -20.82
CA VAL A 504 43.41 9.26 -21.92
C VAL A 504 42.53 8.05 -22.19
N LEU A 505 41.76 8.09 -23.27
CA LEU A 505 40.75 7.06 -23.59
C LEU A 505 41.21 6.15 -24.73
N PHE A 506 40.75 4.91 -24.74
CA PHE A 506 41.08 3.92 -25.78
C PHE A 506 39.86 3.55 -26.64
N THR A 507 40.06 3.42 -27.95
CA THR A 507 38.99 3.02 -28.88
C THR A 507 38.47 1.61 -28.61
N SER A 508 39.29 0.75 -28.02
CA SER A 508 38.97 -0.63 -27.63
C SER A 508 39.87 -1.04 -26.46
N ARG A 509 39.48 -2.08 -25.70
CA ARG A 509 40.24 -2.50 -24.52
C ARG A 509 41.64 -2.94 -24.90
N LEU A 510 42.63 -2.53 -24.11
CA LEU A 510 43.99 -3.03 -24.29
C LEU A 510 44.05 -4.53 -23.96
N PRO A 511 44.80 -5.33 -24.74
CA PRO A 511 45.18 -6.68 -24.33
C PRO A 511 45.87 -6.69 -22.96
N LYS A 512 45.75 -7.80 -22.23
CA LYS A 512 46.28 -7.93 -20.85
C LYS A 512 47.76 -8.31 -20.78
N TYR A 513 48.36 -8.63 -21.93
CA TYR A 513 49.73 -9.10 -22.07
C TYR A 513 50.52 -8.11 -22.93
N GLY A 514 51.80 -7.93 -22.61
CA GLY A 514 52.61 -6.82 -23.11
C GLY A 514 52.84 -6.84 -24.62
N ASP A 515 53.14 -8.00 -25.21
CA ASP A 515 53.42 -8.10 -26.64
C ASP A 515 52.16 -7.84 -27.48
N GLU A 516 51.03 -8.44 -27.10
CA GLU A 516 49.75 -8.23 -27.78
C GLU A 516 49.26 -6.78 -27.64
N ALA A 517 49.45 -6.18 -26.48
CA ALA A 517 49.04 -4.79 -26.25
C ALA A 517 49.92 -3.79 -27.00
N LEU A 518 51.23 -4.05 -27.10
CA LEU A 518 52.13 -3.26 -27.94
C LEU A 518 51.76 -3.40 -29.43
N ASP A 519 51.54 -4.63 -29.92
CA ASP A 519 51.08 -4.86 -31.30
C ASP A 519 49.76 -4.12 -31.58
N ALA A 520 48.80 -4.19 -30.67
CA ALA A 520 47.50 -3.53 -30.83
C ALA A 520 47.63 -2.00 -30.95
N LEU A 521 48.53 -1.37 -30.18
CA LEU A 521 48.79 0.07 -30.22
C LEU A 521 49.54 0.50 -31.49
N VAL A 522 50.56 -0.28 -31.88
CA VAL A 522 51.41 0.01 -33.05
C VAL A 522 50.67 -0.22 -34.36
N SER A 523 49.89 -1.30 -34.45
CA SER A 523 49.07 -1.62 -35.63
C SER A 523 47.79 -0.76 -35.76
N GLY A 524 47.48 0.08 -34.77
CA GLY A 524 46.29 0.92 -34.76
C GLY A 524 44.98 0.19 -34.47
N LYS A 525 45.03 -1.09 -34.05
CA LYS A 525 43.84 -1.83 -33.58
C LYS A 525 43.24 -1.19 -32.32
N VAL A 526 44.09 -0.61 -31.48
CA VAL A 526 43.70 0.19 -30.32
C VAL A 526 44.37 1.56 -30.43
N GLU A 527 43.59 2.63 -30.37
CA GLU A 527 44.09 4.00 -30.46
C GLU A 527 43.83 4.75 -29.15
N PRO A 528 44.89 5.29 -28.50
CA PRO A 528 44.73 6.24 -27.42
C PRO A 528 44.41 7.62 -27.97
N LYS A 529 43.42 8.28 -27.37
CA LYS A 529 43.03 9.66 -27.67
C LYS A 529 42.87 10.47 -26.40
N LEU A 530 43.25 11.73 -26.46
CA LEU A 530 43.05 12.69 -25.38
C LEU A 530 41.61 13.23 -25.45
N SER A 531 40.92 13.17 -24.31
CA SER A 531 39.53 13.60 -24.14
C SER A 531 39.41 14.84 -23.26
N ASP A 532 38.18 15.34 -23.07
CA ASP A 532 37.88 16.49 -22.21
C ASP A 532 38.36 17.85 -22.73
N LEU A 533 38.34 18.03 -24.06
CA LEU A 533 38.53 19.35 -24.69
C LEU A 533 37.54 20.42 -24.20
N GLY A 534 36.41 20.04 -23.59
CA GLY A 534 35.49 21.00 -22.96
C GLY A 534 36.09 21.73 -21.74
N SER A 535 37.23 21.28 -21.21
CA SER A 535 37.99 21.94 -20.15
C SER A 535 39.11 22.84 -20.69
N ALA A 536 39.32 22.86 -22.01
CA ALA A 536 40.39 23.64 -22.62
C ALA A 536 40.07 25.14 -22.59
N VAL A 537 41.07 25.94 -22.24
CA VAL A 537 40.93 27.39 -22.06
C VAL A 537 41.77 28.10 -23.11
N LYS A 538 41.23 29.18 -23.69
CA LYS A 538 41.97 30.01 -24.64
C LYS A 538 43.19 30.65 -23.95
N LEU A 539 44.34 30.63 -24.62
CA LEU A 539 45.59 31.17 -24.09
C LEU A 539 45.41 32.58 -23.48
N GLY A 540 45.90 32.78 -22.26
CA GLY A 540 45.86 34.05 -21.53
C GLY A 540 44.55 34.34 -20.79
N LEU A 541 43.53 33.49 -20.88
CA LEU A 541 42.31 33.61 -20.07
C LEU A 541 42.46 32.92 -18.72
N PRO A 542 41.75 33.37 -17.66
CA PRO A 542 41.79 32.73 -16.34
C PRO A 542 41.30 31.28 -16.39
N VAL A 543 42.01 30.39 -15.68
CA VAL A 543 41.58 28.99 -15.50
C VAL A 543 40.84 28.86 -14.18
N ILE A 544 39.61 28.35 -14.21
CA ILE A 544 38.72 28.26 -13.04
C ILE A 544 38.80 26.87 -12.38
N HIS A 545 39.18 25.85 -13.14
CA HIS A 545 39.11 24.46 -12.72
C HIS A 545 40.48 23.79 -12.77
N TYR A 546 40.69 22.85 -11.86
CA TYR A 546 41.92 22.07 -11.78
C TYR A 546 41.65 20.68 -11.21
N THR A 547 42.55 19.75 -11.51
CA THR A 547 42.61 18.45 -10.83
C THR A 547 43.85 18.43 -9.93
N PRO A 548 43.70 18.19 -8.60
CA PRO A 548 44.83 18.04 -7.69
C PRO A 548 45.86 17.02 -8.19
N TYR A 549 47.10 17.13 -7.72
CA TYR A 549 48.28 16.37 -8.16
C TYR A 549 48.72 16.55 -9.62
N TYR A 550 47.83 16.82 -10.57
CA TYR A 550 48.17 16.94 -12.00
C TYR A 550 48.34 18.39 -12.47
N ALA A 551 47.54 19.31 -11.93
CA ALA A 551 47.57 20.71 -12.35
C ALA A 551 48.80 21.44 -11.80
N HIS A 552 49.38 22.32 -12.61
CA HIS A 552 50.48 23.20 -12.19
C HIS A 552 50.02 24.14 -11.06
N PRO A 553 50.83 24.44 -10.02
CA PRO A 553 50.38 25.27 -8.90
C PRO A 553 49.78 26.62 -9.30
N LEU A 554 50.38 27.31 -10.28
CA LEU A 554 49.83 28.57 -10.79
C LEU A 554 48.43 28.42 -11.40
N GLN A 555 48.13 27.29 -12.05
CA GLN A 555 46.79 26.99 -12.54
C GLN A 555 45.80 26.87 -11.37
N ARG A 556 46.19 26.14 -10.31
CA ARG A 556 45.35 25.95 -9.12
C ARG A 556 45.06 27.26 -8.38
N PHE A 557 45.97 28.23 -8.49
CA PHE A 557 45.81 29.56 -7.91
C PHE A 557 44.92 30.52 -8.74
N GLY A 558 44.30 30.03 -9.82
CA GLY A 558 43.48 30.83 -10.74
C GLY A 558 44.31 31.61 -11.76
N GLY A 559 45.50 31.10 -12.10
CA GLY A 559 46.39 31.68 -13.11
C GLY A 559 45.75 31.73 -14.48
N LYS A 560 46.35 32.53 -15.36
CA LYS A 560 45.96 32.58 -16.77
C LYS A 560 46.51 31.36 -17.50
N ALA A 561 45.75 30.82 -18.44
CA ALA A 561 46.12 29.66 -19.23
C ALA A 561 47.44 29.93 -19.97
N GLU A 562 48.43 29.07 -19.72
CA GLU A 562 49.77 29.10 -20.29
C GLU A 562 50.16 27.69 -20.76
N TYR A 563 50.92 27.57 -21.85
CA TYR A 563 51.30 26.27 -22.43
C TYR A 563 52.12 25.40 -21.46
N ASN A 564 52.85 26.00 -20.54
CA ASN A 564 53.59 25.30 -19.48
C ASN A 564 52.67 24.47 -18.56
N PHE A 565 51.39 24.81 -18.44
CA PHE A 565 50.43 24.03 -17.65
C PHE A 565 50.18 22.66 -18.28
N ASP A 566 50.08 22.60 -19.62
CA ASP A 566 49.96 21.35 -20.35
C ASP A 566 51.27 20.55 -20.32
N VAL A 567 52.43 21.22 -20.43
CA VAL A 567 53.75 20.57 -20.28
C VAL A 567 53.86 19.87 -18.92
N TYR A 568 53.51 20.59 -17.85
CA TYR A 568 53.56 20.05 -16.49
C TYR A 568 52.60 18.87 -16.32
N SER A 569 51.32 19.05 -16.64
CA SER A 569 50.29 18.01 -16.44
C SER A 569 50.51 16.77 -17.32
N PHE A 570 51.01 16.95 -18.55
CA PHE A 570 51.47 15.85 -19.41
C PHE A 570 52.61 15.09 -18.76
N THR A 571 53.63 15.80 -18.26
CA THR A 571 54.82 15.18 -17.67
C THR A 571 54.49 14.44 -16.37
N VAL A 572 53.65 15.01 -15.51
CA VAL A 572 53.13 14.31 -14.32
C VAL A 572 52.36 13.06 -14.74
N SER A 573 51.52 13.14 -15.78
CA SER A 573 50.76 11.98 -16.28
C SER A 573 51.67 10.88 -16.81
N LEU A 574 52.74 11.25 -17.51
CA LEU A 574 53.76 10.32 -18.01
C LEU A 574 54.48 9.64 -16.84
N TYR A 575 54.90 10.42 -15.85
CA TYR A 575 55.51 9.91 -14.62
C TYR A 575 54.60 8.91 -13.91
N VAL A 576 53.32 9.27 -13.72
CA VAL A 576 52.33 8.41 -13.06
C VAL A 576 52.10 7.13 -13.86
N ALA A 577 52.07 7.20 -15.20
CA ALA A 577 51.89 6.02 -16.04
C ALA A 577 53.09 5.06 -15.95
N LEU A 578 54.31 5.57 -15.84
CA LEU A 578 55.52 4.75 -15.72
C LEU A 578 55.71 4.14 -14.33
N THR A 579 55.36 4.89 -13.28
CA THR A 579 55.76 4.57 -11.90
C THR A 579 54.61 4.20 -10.97
N ASN A 580 53.37 4.51 -11.36
CA ASN A 580 52.18 4.47 -10.50
C ASN A 580 52.33 5.29 -9.19
N ASN A 581 53.19 6.31 -9.19
CA ASN A 581 53.44 7.23 -8.09
C ASN A 581 53.36 8.69 -8.59
N PHE A 582 53.36 9.66 -7.67
CA PHE A 582 53.49 11.08 -8.01
C PHE A 582 54.93 11.57 -7.82
N PRO A 583 55.40 12.53 -8.66
CA PRO A 583 56.80 12.94 -8.66
C PRO A 583 57.21 13.70 -7.41
N PHE A 584 56.28 14.42 -6.78
CA PHE A 584 56.54 15.27 -5.62
C PHE A 584 56.06 14.62 -4.32
N PRO A 585 56.72 14.94 -3.17
CA PRO A 585 56.32 14.42 -1.88
C PRO A 585 54.95 14.95 -1.43
N GLU A 586 54.21 14.13 -0.69
CA GLU A 586 52.84 14.44 -0.24
C GLU A 586 52.74 15.73 0.60
N TRP A 587 53.78 16.10 1.35
CA TRP A 587 53.78 17.35 2.11
C TRP A 587 53.72 18.58 1.20
N LEU A 588 54.37 18.55 0.03
CA LEU A 588 54.38 19.68 -0.90
C LEU A 588 52.99 19.85 -1.53
N GLU A 589 52.34 18.75 -1.90
CA GLU A 589 50.96 18.79 -2.41
C GLU A 589 50.00 19.38 -1.37
N ARG A 590 50.13 19.03 -0.08
CA ARG A 590 49.30 19.60 0.99
C ARG A 590 49.48 21.11 1.13
N GLU A 591 50.72 21.60 1.05
CA GLU A 591 51.00 23.05 1.10
C GLU A 591 50.46 23.77 -0.15
N VAL A 592 50.56 23.16 -1.34
CA VAL A 592 49.94 23.68 -2.57
C VAL A 592 48.44 23.79 -2.43
N GLU A 593 47.77 22.76 -1.92
CA GLU A 593 46.32 22.78 -1.72
C GLU A 593 45.90 23.83 -0.67
N GLU A 594 46.67 23.98 0.42
CA GLU A 594 46.40 25.04 1.40
C GLU A 594 46.54 26.44 0.78
N ALA A 595 47.56 26.65 -0.07
CA ALA A 595 47.80 27.92 -0.75
C ALA A 595 46.73 28.29 -1.79
N VAL A 596 45.89 27.33 -2.23
CA VAL A 596 44.71 27.63 -3.07
C VAL A 596 43.76 28.56 -2.31
N THR A 597 43.46 28.23 -1.05
CA THR A 597 42.52 28.98 -0.20
C THR A 597 43.21 30.06 0.65
N ASN A 598 44.53 29.99 0.80
CA ASN A 598 45.32 30.97 1.56
C ASN A 598 46.36 31.67 0.68
N PRO A 599 46.02 32.81 0.04
CA PRO A 599 46.92 33.52 -0.87
C PRO A 599 48.26 33.94 -0.26
N SER A 600 48.32 34.15 1.07
CA SER A 600 49.56 34.53 1.77
C SER A 600 50.66 33.47 1.71
N LYS A 601 50.28 32.20 1.50
CA LYS A 601 51.23 31.08 1.37
C LYS A 601 51.78 30.89 -0.05
N ARG A 602 51.13 31.44 -1.07
CA ARG A 602 51.43 31.15 -2.49
C ARG A 602 52.89 31.41 -2.85
N GLU A 603 53.48 32.51 -2.40
CA GLU A 603 54.88 32.83 -2.71
C GLU A 603 55.86 31.81 -2.08
N SER A 604 55.62 31.43 -0.82
CA SER A 604 56.43 30.41 -0.15
C SER A 604 56.36 29.07 -0.87
N VAL A 605 55.13 28.63 -1.18
CA VAL A 605 54.90 27.33 -1.83
C VAL A 605 55.46 27.29 -3.25
N MET A 606 55.38 28.40 -4.01
CA MET A 606 56.01 28.46 -5.33
C MET A 606 57.53 28.33 -5.25
N ARG A 607 58.18 28.91 -4.21
CA ARG A 607 59.62 28.70 -4.00
C ARG A 607 59.92 27.23 -3.70
N ASP A 608 59.15 26.61 -2.81
CA ASP A 608 59.34 25.19 -2.46
C ASP A 608 59.11 24.29 -3.69
N PHE A 609 58.08 24.57 -4.48
CA PHE A 609 57.75 23.82 -5.69
C PHE A 609 58.88 23.78 -6.72
N TYR A 610 59.59 24.89 -6.93
CA TYR A 610 60.72 24.92 -7.86
C TYR A 610 62.04 24.41 -7.25
N ASN A 611 62.16 24.35 -5.93
CA ASN A 611 63.37 23.91 -5.24
C ASN A 611 63.37 22.41 -4.87
N VAL A 612 62.20 21.81 -4.69
CA VAL A 612 62.08 20.39 -4.32
C VAL A 612 62.35 19.52 -5.54
N GLU A 613 63.31 18.61 -5.41
CA GLU A 613 63.61 17.64 -6.45
C GLU A 613 62.51 16.57 -6.56
N PRO A 614 62.07 16.23 -7.79
CA PRO A 614 61.13 15.13 -7.99
C PRO A 614 61.80 13.78 -7.70
N ARG A 615 61.03 12.80 -7.23
CA ARG A 615 61.52 11.44 -6.98
C ARG A 615 61.77 10.70 -8.28
N MET A 616 63.03 10.42 -8.63
CA MET A 616 63.38 9.80 -9.91
C MET A 616 63.73 8.31 -9.83
N ASP A 617 63.78 7.72 -8.63
CA ASP A 617 64.25 6.34 -8.40
C ASP A 617 63.47 5.28 -9.18
N TYR A 618 62.16 5.51 -9.38
CA TYR A 618 61.26 4.57 -10.06
C TYR A 618 61.15 4.81 -11.57
N VAL A 619 61.75 5.89 -12.09
CA VAL A 619 61.65 6.28 -13.49
C VAL A 619 62.69 5.52 -14.32
N PRO A 620 62.28 4.84 -15.41
CA PRO A 620 63.23 4.19 -16.32
C PRO A 620 64.23 5.21 -16.89
N GLU A 621 65.49 4.81 -16.99
CA GLU A 621 66.64 5.69 -17.28
C GLU A 621 66.41 6.55 -18.53
N GLU A 622 65.83 5.94 -19.56
CA GLU A 622 65.56 6.56 -20.85
C GLU A 622 64.50 7.68 -20.83
N PHE A 623 63.71 7.81 -19.75
CA PHE A 623 62.73 8.90 -19.58
C PHE A 623 63.20 9.98 -18.59
N ARG A 624 64.28 9.76 -17.83
CA ARG A 624 64.62 10.62 -16.67
C ARG A 624 64.83 12.08 -17.06
N ASP A 625 65.67 12.31 -18.06
CA ASP A 625 66.00 13.67 -18.54
C ASP A 625 64.77 14.39 -19.13
N LEU A 626 63.94 13.68 -19.91
CA LEU A 626 62.69 14.22 -20.45
C LEU A 626 61.73 14.65 -19.34
N ILE A 627 61.55 13.79 -18.32
CA ILE A 627 60.64 14.04 -17.20
C ILE A 627 61.15 15.17 -16.31
N GLU A 628 62.45 15.22 -16.01
CA GLU A 628 63.04 16.27 -15.18
C GLU A 628 62.85 17.65 -15.83
N ARG A 629 63.24 17.79 -17.11
CA ARG A 629 63.05 19.04 -17.86
C ARG A 629 61.58 19.42 -18.03
N GLY A 630 60.71 18.42 -18.24
CA GLY A 630 59.26 18.62 -18.37
C GLY A 630 58.60 19.12 -17.08
N LEU A 631 58.94 18.54 -15.93
CA LEU A 631 58.41 18.96 -14.61
C LEU A 631 58.87 20.37 -14.23
N ARG A 632 60.07 20.77 -14.66
CA ARG A 632 60.60 22.14 -14.49
C ARG A 632 60.09 23.15 -15.52
N GLY A 633 59.35 22.70 -16.53
CA GLY A 633 58.86 23.56 -17.61
C GLY A 633 59.97 24.11 -18.52
N GLU A 634 61.11 23.42 -18.61
CA GLU A 634 62.27 23.84 -19.41
C GLU A 634 62.13 23.48 -20.91
N ILE A 635 61.14 22.66 -21.25
CA ILE A 635 60.89 22.17 -22.62
C ILE A 635 59.45 22.38 -23.03
N SER A 636 59.21 22.47 -24.34
CA SER A 636 57.86 22.57 -24.90
C SER A 636 57.27 21.19 -25.23
N MET A 637 55.96 21.17 -25.48
CA MET A 637 55.28 19.96 -25.95
C MET A 637 55.79 19.45 -27.30
N GLU A 638 56.28 20.32 -28.19
CA GLU A 638 56.93 19.92 -29.45
C GLU A 638 58.24 19.16 -29.21
N VAL A 639 59.02 19.61 -28.23
CA VAL A 639 60.26 18.92 -27.83
C VAL A 639 59.93 17.55 -27.25
N ILE A 640 58.94 17.48 -26.35
CA ILE A 640 58.46 16.22 -25.77
C ILE A 640 57.98 15.25 -26.85
N SER A 641 57.14 15.71 -27.79
CA SER A 641 56.66 14.88 -28.91
C SER A 641 57.82 14.32 -29.73
N ARG A 642 58.80 15.16 -30.08
CA ARG A 642 59.97 14.76 -30.87
C ARG A 642 60.84 13.74 -30.13
N GLU A 643 61.11 13.96 -28.86
CA GLU A 643 61.97 13.08 -28.06
C GLU A 643 61.31 11.73 -27.76
N LEU A 644 59.99 11.69 -27.51
CA LEU A 644 59.26 10.43 -27.39
C LEU A 644 59.30 9.63 -28.70
N LYS A 645 59.12 10.28 -29.85
CA LYS A 645 59.25 9.61 -31.17
C LYS A 645 60.66 9.09 -31.40
N TYR A 646 61.67 9.86 -31.01
CA TYR A 646 63.07 9.43 -31.07
C TYR A 646 63.29 8.19 -30.18
N LEU A 647 62.82 8.21 -28.94
CA LEU A 647 62.92 7.10 -28.00
C LEU A 647 62.30 5.81 -28.57
N ILE A 648 61.07 5.91 -29.08
CA ILE A 648 60.34 4.78 -29.67
C ILE A 648 61.10 4.17 -30.84
N ARG A 649 61.63 5.01 -31.74
CA ARG A 649 62.33 4.55 -32.95
C ARG A 649 63.70 3.97 -32.65
N TYR A 650 64.52 4.67 -31.86
CA TYR A 650 65.94 4.36 -31.73
C TYR A 650 66.26 3.51 -30.50
N SER A 651 65.55 3.68 -29.40
CA SER A 651 65.78 2.90 -28.18
C SER A 651 64.93 1.63 -28.15
N TYR A 652 63.70 1.67 -28.69
CA TYR A 652 62.80 0.51 -28.69
C TYR A 652 62.68 -0.19 -30.05
N GLY A 653 63.16 0.42 -31.15
CA GLY A 653 63.11 -0.19 -32.48
C GLY A 653 61.69 -0.34 -33.03
N ILE A 654 60.75 0.51 -32.60
CA ILE A 654 59.34 0.45 -32.99
C ILE A 654 59.08 1.52 -34.07
N ASP A 655 58.44 1.12 -35.17
CA ASP A 655 58.01 2.06 -36.21
C ASP A 655 56.52 2.43 -36.04
N ILE A 656 56.28 3.69 -35.70
CA ILE A 656 54.93 4.27 -35.53
C ILE A 656 54.56 5.22 -36.68
N THR A 657 55.35 5.27 -37.77
CA THR A 657 55.16 6.23 -38.88
C THR A 657 54.24 5.73 -40.00
N SER A 658 53.80 4.47 -39.96
CA SER A 658 52.88 3.91 -40.96
C SER A 658 51.42 4.24 -40.60
N ASN A 659 50.88 5.29 -41.22
CA ASN A 659 49.44 5.60 -41.15
C ASN A 659 48.76 5.02 -42.42
N PRO A 660 47.86 4.02 -42.35
CA PRO A 660 47.20 3.44 -43.52
C PRO A 660 46.06 4.29 -44.11
N SER A 661 45.80 5.50 -43.63
CA SER A 661 44.51 6.21 -43.82
C SER A 661 44.61 7.52 -44.60
N THR A 662 45.47 7.61 -45.61
CA THR A 662 45.32 8.58 -46.71
C THR A 662 44.59 7.96 -47.89
N SER A 663 43.41 7.39 -47.66
CA SER A 663 42.42 7.21 -48.72
C SER A 663 41.48 8.40 -48.70
N THR A 664 41.66 9.29 -49.66
CA THR A 664 40.72 10.29 -50.14
C THR A 664 39.27 9.77 -50.04
N ILE A 665 38.50 10.34 -49.11
CA ILE A 665 37.04 10.24 -49.16
C ILE A 665 36.59 11.52 -49.85
N GLU A 666 36.19 11.36 -51.12
CA GLU A 666 35.41 12.36 -51.84
C GLU A 666 34.14 12.70 -51.07
N ILE A 667 33.79 13.98 -51.16
CA ILE A 667 32.88 14.80 -50.33
C ILE A 667 31.49 14.21 -50.13
#